data_AF-A0A2T6DWJ7-F1
#
_entry.id   AF-A0A2T6DWJ7-F1
#
_cell.length_a   1.000
_cell.length_b   1.000
_cell.length_c   1.000
_cell.angle_alpha   90.00
_cell.angle_beta   90.00
_cell.angle_gamma   90.00
#
_symmetry.space_group_name_H-M   'P 1'
#
loop_
_entity.id
_entity.type
_entity.pdbx_description
1 polymer ?
#
loop_
_entity_poly.entity_id
_entity_poly.type
_entity_poly.pdbx_seq_one_letter_code
_entity_poly.pdbx_strand_id
1 'polypeptide(L)'
;MTLPSPRQILALLSFCLFAAYGTVAVAAPDPSVFDSKPAEFAPDIFGDRQKTDGTLRILTVDERMGYPRKREIVRVPVFFHAAEASADPNAFAITPAGGGDPVPYQADDIRRDASGKIARMHLYFVLDDLPAWGRKQFHLKAGKNPAGTHLTAKESDGKVTLAGEDIKITFNAAGNTAGSIAAIETTAGKVSIPEQNLGPSAKIIRQPTNAAPASRENEILYTQPDSLTVKSIQWASGPVFAKLAVRLSPRGAPEDIAEYVYFIPRHGSEFSLTQMFYPDGGDTVETVGTKSNTFLYGKIILGDSEADQQILSIPAGVRRELRSVFKFANKVLVNAKAGISLAMVPYTQQGGRDVGVDEAGRTFFRGSYRFQTVGGSNSHSLRVFWGQTRFIFSNAVDTEALWQQQCQSFQSLTAVVDEPWATPADLNAFARDVCKEYGNIKHWGRSFSANLAMDYLGGKDVSARLAGGSETAPDIRPMIPTREEIEAAFKNGQKGAGALDPYQITYDASAIVLFSAFLQPSKKLDEMAFRLGQAGRLINDATTPEGWPNIRSFANTANMKIGTMLCALWAGNRYKDADLTQWARDGATSQNLLTLYGRSQRPYNISVGIHEDSDLLYMSITDSWLRAMELAGNEDLSIHPGVYGRYFDMVDVNADIYQKKPLVDKATKQLTGFQNGWWRAVFFRGQSHDHRWEAWGTSPTLGALGRASDKGQIGITEACYFMQKEVGKPQSWNNLMTDVFFPAILTTRGIQNYKPASRPALPQNVQVDKAGGRNVVTWDAVPGAEGYRIYRAQNTGGPWKWVNSPWLKLTKFQPPTNAEKAEWQTAAATENEEKAKTLNIAANKLKQADKVQTWQKMPPIVTPPLPNTLVKETTFADPDGTPDSIYFVTAQDKEGRESRWFPHEPLPAPSEP
;
A
#
# COMPACT_ATOMS: atom_id res chain seq x y z
N MET A 1 47.83 58.49 25.29
CA MET A 1 46.70 57.59 25.00
C MET A 1 45.95 58.15 23.80
N THR A 2 46.14 57.56 22.62
CA THR A 2 45.46 57.97 21.38
C THR A 2 44.18 57.16 21.22
N LEU A 3 43.05 57.86 21.03
CA LEU A 3 41.74 57.24 20.80
C LEU A 3 41.71 56.52 19.44
N PRO A 4 41.04 55.36 19.33
CA PRO A 4 40.97 54.62 18.08
C PRO A 4 40.22 55.40 16.99
N SER A 5 40.66 55.24 15.75
CA SER A 5 40.08 55.94 14.59
C SER A 5 38.63 55.48 14.33
N PRO A 6 37.79 56.32 13.68
CA PRO A 6 36.42 55.94 13.32
C PRO A 6 36.32 54.64 12.51
N ARG A 7 37.34 54.31 11.70
CA ARG A 7 37.42 53.03 10.97
C ARG A 7 37.71 51.84 11.87
N GLN A 8 38.51 52.01 12.93
CA GLN A 8 38.74 50.97 13.93
C GLN A 8 37.50 50.76 14.81
N ILE A 9 36.75 51.82 15.12
CA ILE A 9 35.46 51.73 15.81
C ILE A 9 34.41 51.05 14.91
N LEU A 10 34.38 51.35 13.61
CA LEU A 10 33.49 50.66 12.66
C LEU A 10 33.85 49.18 12.45
N ALA A 11 35.14 48.84 12.46
CA ALA A 11 35.62 47.46 12.37
C ALA A 11 35.31 46.67 13.65
N LEU A 12 35.48 47.28 14.83
CA LEU A 12 35.08 46.69 16.12
C LEU A 12 33.56 46.57 16.26
N LEU A 13 32.79 47.57 15.81
CA LEU A 13 31.33 47.48 15.77
C LEU A 13 30.85 46.43 14.77
N SER A 14 31.52 46.28 13.62
CA SER A 14 31.21 45.22 12.64
C SER A 14 31.59 43.83 13.18
N PHE A 15 32.68 43.71 13.93
CA PHE A 15 33.05 42.45 14.61
C PHE A 15 32.08 42.10 15.74
N CYS A 16 31.61 43.10 16.51
CA CYS A 16 30.61 42.90 17.56
C CYS A 16 29.18 42.68 17.01
N LEU A 17 28.84 43.24 15.84
CA LEU A 17 27.57 42.98 15.15
C LEU A 17 27.56 41.63 14.41
N PHE A 18 28.72 41.13 13.93
CA PHE A 18 28.83 39.76 13.42
C PHE A 18 28.77 38.70 14.54
N ALA A 19 29.21 39.04 15.75
CA ALA A 19 29.08 38.15 16.92
C ALA A 19 27.64 38.11 17.50
N ALA A 20 26.75 39.01 17.07
CA ALA A 20 25.36 39.08 17.54
C ALA A 20 24.36 38.29 16.66
N TYR A 21 24.81 37.64 15.57
CA TYR A 21 23.96 36.79 14.75
C TYR A 21 24.23 35.31 15.02
N GLY A 22 23.31 34.72 15.77
CA GLY A 22 23.21 33.27 16.00
C GLY A 22 23.52 32.89 17.43
N THR A 23 22.59 33.13 18.35
CA THR A 23 22.51 32.28 19.54
C THR A 23 22.38 30.84 19.05
N VAL A 24 23.42 30.04 19.20
CA VAL A 24 23.38 28.60 18.93
C VAL A 24 22.24 28.06 19.79
N ALA A 25 21.25 27.41 19.16
CA ALA A 25 20.16 26.81 19.90
C ALA A 25 20.75 25.83 20.93
N VAL A 26 20.44 26.07 22.21
CA VAL A 26 20.83 25.18 23.31
C VAL A 26 19.71 24.16 23.45
N ALA A 27 20.04 22.87 23.52
CA ALA A 27 19.04 21.85 23.80
C ALA A 27 18.37 22.11 25.15
N ALA A 28 17.06 21.95 25.23
CA ALA A 28 16.33 22.12 26.48
C ALA A 28 15.31 20.98 26.66
N PRO A 29 15.11 20.49 27.91
CA PRO A 29 13.98 19.64 28.22
C PRO A 29 12.70 20.44 27.99
N ASP A 30 11.88 19.98 27.06
CA ASP A 30 10.69 20.69 26.62
C ASP A 30 9.56 19.68 26.36
N PRO A 31 8.62 19.50 27.30
CA PRO A 31 7.46 18.61 27.11
C PRO A 31 6.63 18.96 25.87
N SER A 32 6.71 20.19 25.36
CA SER A 32 5.99 20.60 24.14
C SER A 32 6.54 19.96 22.87
N VAL A 33 7.65 19.21 22.94
CA VAL A 33 8.11 18.34 21.84
C VAL A 33 7.06 17.27 21.48
N PHE A 34 6.13 16.95 22.40
CA PHE A 34 4.99 16.08 22.15
C PHE A 34 3.75 16.83 21.61
N ASP A 35 3.75 18.17 21.63
CA ASP A 35 2.70 18.98 21.01
C ASP A 35 3.00 19.21 19.51
N SER A 36 1.94 19.46 18.74
CA SER A 36 2.04 19.83 17.32
C SER A 36 1.14 21.03 17.02
N LYS A 37 1.16 21.51 15.77
CA LYS A 37 0.40 22.70 15.36
C LYS A 37 -1.09 22.53 15.67
N PRO A 38 -1.84 23.62 15.91
CA PRO A 38 -3.28 23.53 16.16
C PRO A 38 -4.07 22.78 15.09
N ALA A 39 -5.21 22.22 15.45
CA ALA A 39 -6.10 21.45 14.59
C ALA A 39 -7.58 21.68 14.88
N GLU A 40 -8.41 21.45 13.87
CA GLU A 40 -9.86 21.38 14.02
C GLU A 40 -10.31 19.97 14.45
N PHE A 41 -11.44 19.89 15.16
CA PHE A 41 -12.08 18.64 15.56
C PHE A 41 -12.54 17.81 14.35
N ALA A 42 -12.68 16.50 14.58
CA ALA A 42 -13.37 15.63 13.65
C ALA A 42 -14.84 16.05 13.54
N PRO A 43 -15.40 16.22 12.32
CA PRO A 43 -16.84 16.39 12.18
C PRO A 43 -17.53 15.13 12.71
N ASP A 44 -18.59 15.31 13.50
CA ASP A 44 -19.47 14.20 13.86
C ASP A 44 -20.38 13.91 12.67
N ILE A 45 -20.02 12.88 11.90
CA ILE A 45 -20.75 12.46 10.71
C ILE A 45 -21.83 11.41 11.01
N PHE A 46 -21.90 10.92 12.25
CA PHE A 46 -22.85 9.87 12.63
C PHE A 46 -23.99 10.39 13.52
N GLY A 47 -23.91 11.65 13.95
CA GLY A 47 -24.91 12.34 14.76
C GLY A 47 -24.92 11.85 16.20
N ASP A 48 -26.02 12.06 16.91
CA ASP A 48 -26.12 11.75 18.36
C ASP A 48 -26.19 10.24 18.69
N ARG A 49 -25.71 9.34 17.81
CA ARG A 49 -25.64 7.89 18.01
C ARG A 49 -24.53 7.48 19.00
N GLN A 50 -24.41 8.21 20.10
CA GLN A 50 -23.47 7.90 21.17
C GLN A 50 -23.99 6.70 21.96
N LYS A 51 -23.13 5.69 22.16
CA LYS A 51 -23.47 4.52 22.99
C LYS A 51 -23.48 4.90 24.47
N THR A 52 -24.33 4.23 25.23
CA THR A 52 -24.52 4.44 26.68
C THR A 52 -23.37 3.89 27.54
N ASP A 53 -22.41 3.15 26.97
CA ASP A 53 -21.32 2.49 27.72
C ASP A 53 -20.04 3.33 27.83
N GLY A 54 -20.08 4.57 27.33
CA GLY A 54 -18.97 5.54 27.39
C GLY A 54 -17.78 5.21 26.47
N THR A 55 -17.91 4.25 25.56
CA THR A 55 -16.85 3.94 24.58
C THR A 55 -16.79 5.01 23.50
N LEU A 56 -15.63 5.69 23.40
CA LEU A 56 -15.37 6.68 22.36
C LEU A 56 -14.88 6.00 21.08
N ARG A 57 -13.89 5.12 21.18
CA ARG A 57 -13.30 4.41 20.03
C ARG A 57 -13.04 2.94 20.34
N ILE A 58 -13.18 2.08 19.34
CA ILE A 58 -12.72 0.70 19.32
C ILE A 58 -11.36 0.68 18.61
N LEU A 59 -10.34 0.16 19.30
CA LEU A 59 -8.98 0.05 18.78
C LEU A 59 -8.71 -1.42 18.47
N THR A 60 -8.67 -1.79 17.19
CA THR A 60 -8.33 -3.14 16.76
C THR A 60 -6.86 -3.21 16.36
N VAL A 61 -6.07 -3.95 17.12
CA VAL A 61 -4.65 -4.17 16.85
C VAL A 61 -4.47 -5.54 16.20
N ASP A 62 -3.96 -5.55 14.97
CA ASP A 62 -3.72 -6.75 14.17
C ASP A 62 -2.24 -6.96 13.91
N GLU A 63 -1.77 -8.19 14.13
CA GLU A 63 -0.53 -8.69 13.58
C GLU A 63 -0.80 -9.20 12.16
N ARG A 64 -0.06 -8.69 11.17
CA ARG A 64 -0.35 -8.92 9.74
C ARG A 64 0.84 -9.44 8.95
N MET A 65 1.91 -9.83 9.64
CA MET A 65 3.17 -10.23 9.02
C MET A 65 3.57 -11.67 9.39
N GLY A 66 2.82 -12.32 10.29
CA GLY A 66 3.10 -13.69 10.74
C GLY A 66 4.15 -13.80 11.82
N TYR A 67 4.41 -12.72 12.56
CA TYR A 67 5.41 -12.70 13.62
C TYR A 67 4.77 -12.43 14.98
N PRO A 68 5.07 -13.23 16.02
CA PRO A 68 4.64 -12.88 17.37
C PRO A 68 5.23 -11.53 17.80
N ARG A 69 4.42 -10.73 18.49
CA ARG A 69 4.80 -9.40 18.99
C ARG A 69 4.91 -9.44 20.49
N LYS A 70 6.06 -9.02 21.00
CA LYS A 70 6.34 -8.94 22.44
C LYS A 70 6.90 -7.57 22.77
N ARG A 71 6.29 -6.90 23.74
CA ARG A 71 6.63 -5.52 24.13
C ARG A 71 6.67 -4.57 22.92
N GLU A 72 5.83 -4.82 21.92
CA GLU A 72 5.79 -4.01 20.70
C GLU A 72 4.98 -2.75 20.97
N ILE A 73 5.46 -1.61 20.48
CA ILE A 73 4.73 -0.36 20.60
C ILE A 73 3.62 -0.32 19.54
N VAL A 74 2.40 -0.07 20.02
CA VAL A 74 1.23 0.19 19.19
C VAL A 74 1.08 1.70 19.03
N ARG A 75 0.94 2.17 17.79
CA ARG A 75 0.55 3.55 17.46
C ARG A 75 -0.95 3.62 17.15
N VAL A 76 -1.63 4.60 17.71
CA VAL A 76 -3.07 4.82 17.51
C VAL A 76 -3.34 6.29 17.14
N PRO A 77 -3.74 6.59 15.90
CA PRO A 77 -4.21 7.94 15.56
C PRO A 77 -5.65 8.13 16.07
N VAL A 78 -5.85 9.05 17.02
CA VAL A 78 -7.17 9.35 17.56
C VAL A 78 -7.59 10.75 17.16
N PHE A 79 -8.84 10.87 16.73
CA PHE A 79 -9.49 12.11 16.34
C PHE A 79 -10.77 12.27 17.16
N PHE A 80 -10.95 13.41 17.81
CA PHE A 80 -12.07 13.68 18.71
C PHE A 80 -13.10 14.61 18.09
N HIS A 81 -14.36 14.40 18.49
CA HIS A 81 -15.41 15.40 18.30
C HIS A 81 -15.34 16.46 19.40
N ALA A 82 -15.88 17.65 19.14
CA ALA A 82 -15.86 18.76 20.09
C ALA A 82 -16.50 18.39 21.45
N ALA A 83 -17.52 17.52 21.45
CA ALA A 83 -18.21 17.04 22.65
C ALA A 83 -17.38 16.06 23.50
N GLU A 84 -16.41 15.36 22.89
CA GLU A 84 -15.58 14.35 23.56
C GLU A 84 -14.26 14.95 24.09
N ALA A 85 -13.93 16.16 23.65
CA ALA A 85 -12.59 16.71 23.76
C ALA A 85 -12.23 17.17 25.18
N SER A 86 -11.02 16.81 25.60
CA SER A 86 -10.40 17.23 26.87
C SER A 86 -9.19 18.12 26.62
N ALA A 87 -8.84 18.98 27.57
CA ALA A 87 -7.55 19.68 27.57
C ALA A 87 -6.40 18.80 28.11
N ASP A 88 -6.70 17.77 28.90
CA ASP A 88 -5.69 16.88 29.48
C ASP A 88 -5.49 15.64 28.59
N PRO A 89 -4.28 15.39 28.04
CA PRO A 89 -4.00 14.19 27.25
C PRO A 89 -4.11 12.89 28.05
N ASN A 90 -4.16 12.95 29.39
CA ASN A 90 -4.31 11.80 30.28
C ASN A 90 -5.76 11.58 30.76
N ALA A 91 -6.73 12.32 30.21
CA ALA A 91 -8.16 12.21 30.53
C ALA A 91 -8.87 11.05 29.82
N PHE A 92 -8.13 10.10 29.26
CA PHE A 92 -8.67 8.92 28.63
C PHE A 92 -8.07 7.64 29.23
N ALA A 93 -8.75 6.52 29.02
CA ALA A 93 -8.29 5.19 29.41
C ALA A 93 -8.43 4.23 28.23
N ILE A 94 -7.38 3.44 27.97
CA ILE A 94 -7.40 2.33 27.02
C ILE A 94 -7.64 1.05 27.82
N THR A 95 -8.76 0.37 27.59
CA THR A 95 -9.14 -0.85 28.33
C THR A 95 -9.26 -2.04 27.37
N PRO A 96 -8.78 -3.25 27.72
CA PRO A 96 -9.01 -4.42 26.88
C PRO A 96 -10.51 -4.69 26.69
N ALA A 97 -10.93 -5.04 25.47
CA ALA A 97 -12.35 -5.26 25.17
C ALA A 97 -12.97 -6.42 25.97
N GLY A 98 -12.16 -7.40 26.37
CA GLY A 98 -12.57 -8.52 27.24
C GLY A 98 -12.62 -8.20 28.74
N GLY A 99 -12.41 -6.94 29.14
CA GLY A 99 -12.24 -6.54 30.53
C GLY A 99 -10.79 -6.63 31.01
N GLY A 100 -10.50 -6.00 32.14
CA GLY A 100 -9.15 -5.87 32.71
C GLY A 100 -8.80 -4.42 33.04
N ASP A 101 -7.61 -4.24 33.62
CA ASP A 101 -7.12 -2.91 33.99
C ASP A 101 -6.79 -2.06 32.75
N PRO A 102 -6.93 -0.72 32.83
CA PRO A 102 -6.47 0.16 31.77
C PRO A 102 -4.97 0.00 31.50
N VAL A 103 -4.59 0.10 30.23
CA VAL A 103 -3.20 0.04 29.78
C VAL A 103 -2.62 1.47 29.78
N PRO A 104 -1.44 1.70 30.38
CA PRO A 104 -0.77 2.99 30.32
C PRO A 104 -0.42 3.35 28.88
N TYR A 105 -0.63 4.61 28.51
CA TYR A 105 -0.22 5.14 27.21
C TYR A 105 0.58 6.44 27.34
N GLN A 106 1.23 6.82 26.25
CA GLN A 106 1.86 8.11 26.04
C GLN A 106 1.24 8.81 24.83
N ALA A 107 0.82 10.07 25.01
CA ALA A 107 0.35 10.89 23.90
C ALA A 107 1.52 11.56 23.17
N ASP A 108 1.39 11.72 21.85
CA ASP A 108 2.32 12.45 20.97
C ASP A 108 1.55 13.18 19.87
N ASP A 109 2.22 14.10 19.20
CA ASP A 109 1.64 14.96 18.17
C ASP A 109 0.28 15.53 18.64
N ILE A 110 0.25 16.05 19.87
CA ILE A 110 -0.96 16.53 20.52
C ILE A 110 -1.38 17.83 19.83
N ARG A 111 -2.57 17.82 19.23
CA ARG A 111 -3.07 18.98 18.47
C ARG A 111 -4.33 19.52 19.10
N ARG A 112 -4.26 20.78 19.48
CA ARG A 112 -5.32 21.50 20.17
C ARG A 112 -6.07 22.41 19.22
N ASP A 113 -7.35 22.60 19.47
CA ASP A 113 -8.15 23.61 18.77
C ASP A 113 -7.92 25.01 19.37
N ALA A 114 -8.66 26.01 18.88
CA ALA A 114 -8.59 27.37 19.39
C ALA A 114 -9.05 27.50 20.86
N SER A 115 -9.85 26.56 21.38
CA SER A 115 -10.25 26.51 22.79
C SER A 115 -9.21 25.86 23.71
N GLY A 116 -8.11 25.32 23.16
CA GLY A 116 -7.07 24.62 23.90
C GLY A 116 -7.37 23.15 24.18
N LYS A 117 -8.51 22.63 23.69
CA LYS A 117 -8.90 21.22 23.83
C LYS A 117 -8.27 20.37 22.74
N ILE A 118 -7.98 19.11 23.04
CA ILE A 118 -7.32 18.18 22.12
C ILE A 118 -8.31 17.75 21.04
N ALA A 119 -8.01 18.11 19.80
CA ALA A 119 -8.78 17.71 18.62
C ALA A 119 -8.32 16.37 18.05
N ARG A 120 -7.01 16.10 18.11
CA ARG A 120 -6.40 14.84 17.67
C ARG A 120 -5.02 14.67 18.26
N MET A 121 -4.61 13.42 18.43
CA MET A 121 -3.29 13.04 18.95
C MET A 121 -2.97 11.60 18.56
N HIS A 122 -1.69 11.24 18.56
CA HIS A 122 -1.29 9.85 18.58
C HIS A 122 -1.24 9.34 20.01
N LEU A 123 -1.80 8.16 20.26
CA LEU A 123 -1.58 7.40 21.48
C LEU A 123 -0.61 6.26 21.19
N TYR A 124 0.35 6.07 22.09
CA TYR A 124 1.31 4.98 22.06
C TYR A 124 1.17 4.15 23.33
N PHE A 125 1.03 2.84 23.20
CA PHE A 125 1.06 1.92 24.34
C PHE A 125 1.82 0.66 23.95
N VAL A 126 2.28 -0.09 24.96
CA VAL A 126 3.05 -1.32 24.76
C VAL A 126 2.10 -2.51 24.78
N LEU A 127 2.26 -3.41 23.81
CA LEU A 127 1.57 -4.68 23.77
C LEU A 127 2.54 -5.79 24.18
N ASP A 128 2.28 -6.40 25.34
CA ASP A 128 3.19 -7.40 25.91
C ASP A 128 3.23 -8.72 25.15
N ASP A 129 2.10 -9.14 24.59
CA ASP A 129 2.00 -10.35 23.80
C ASP A 129 0.90 -10.26 22.74
N LEU A 130 1.21 -10.64 21.51
CA LEU A 130 0.26 -10.87 20.42
C LEU A 130 0.83 -12.02 19.60
N PRO A 131 0.12 -13.16 19.46
CA PRO A 131 0.62 -14.25 18.64
C PRO A 131 0.75 -13.82 17.17
N ALA A 132 1.52 -14.58 16.39
CA ALA A 132 1.56 -14.40 14.94
C ALA A 132 0.14 -14.42 14.36
N TRP A 133 -0.19 -13.46 13.50
CA TRP A 133 -1.54 -13.25 12.95
C TRP A 133 -2.64 -12.94 13.99
N GLY A 134 -2.25 -12.71 15.24
CA GLY A 134 -3.13 -12.42 16.36
C GLY A 134 -3.85 -11.09 16.20
N ARG A 135 -4.99 -10.99 16.88
CA ARG A 135 -5.77 -9.76 17.02
C ARG A 135 -6.08 -9.50 18.48
N LYS A 136 -6.00 -8.25 18.90
CA LYS A 136 -6.51 -7.78 20.20
C LYS A 136 -7.32 -6.50 20.01
N GLN A 137 -8.40 -6.37 20.77
CA GLN A 137 -9.25 -5.19 20.76
C GLN A 137 -9.22 -4.47 22.10
N PHE A 138 -9.28 -3.15 22.03
CA PHE A 138 -9.32 -2.25 23.17
C PHE A 138 -10.42 -1.21 22.97
N HIS A 139 -10.91 -0.65 24.07
CA HIS A 139 -11.85 0.47 24.09
C HIS A 139 -11.15 1.71 24.66
N LEU A 140 -11.20 2.80 23.91
CA LEU A 140 -10.85 4.13 24.42
C LEU A 140 -12.08 4.76 25.06
N LYS A 141 -11.97 5.17 26.32
CA LYS A 141 -13.05 5.80 27.09
C LYS A 141 -12.54 7.06 27.78
N ALA A 142 -13.45 7.95 28.18
CA ALA A 142 -13.12 8.94 29.19
C ALA A 142 -12.71 8.22 30.50
N GLY A 143 -11.61 8.65 31.12
CA GLY A 143 -11.05 7.94 32.26
C GLY A 143 -9.64 8.42 32.59
N LYS A 144 -9.00 7.84 33.59
CA LYS A 144 -7.62 8.22 33.95
C LYS A 144 -6.62 7.30 33.25
N ASN A 145 -5.66 7.87 32.53
CA ASN A 145 -4.49 7.14 32.05
C ASN A 145 -3.66 6.66 33.25
N PRO A 146 -3.37 5.36 33.41
CA PRO A 146 -2.50 4.87 34.47
C PRO A 146 -1.13 5.56 34.43
N ALA A 147 -0.59 5.88 35.60
CA ALA A 147 0.74 6.48 35.68
C ALA A 147 1.80 5.47 35.26
N GLY A 148 2.68 5.87 34.34
CA GLY A 148 3.87 5.12 33.97
C GLY A 148 5.14 5.80 34.46
N THR A 149 6.16 5.02 34.79
CA THR A 149 7.50 5.56 35.12
C THR A 149 8.10 6.17 33.85
N HIS A 150 8.59 7.41 33.89
CA HIS A 150 9.25 8.00 32.73
C HIS A 150 10.59 7.32 32.41
N LEU A 151 10.96 7.29 31.13
CA LEU A 151 12.31 6.93 30.72
C LEU A 151 13.34 7.97 31.18
N THR A 152 14.58 7.54 31.31
CA THR A 152 15.68 8.42 31.69
C THR A 152 16.10 9.28 30.50
N ALA A 153 16.09 10.60 30.71
CA ALA A 153 16.71 11.56 29.82
C ALA A 153 17.61 12.48 30.64
N LYS A 154 18.89 12.59 30.27
CA LYS A 154 19.90 13.31 31.05
C LYS A 154 20.67 14.27 30.17
N GLU A 155 20.80 15.51 30.63
CA GLU A 155 21.73 16.47 30.06
C GLU A 155 23.00 16.53 30.92
N SER A 156 24.17 16.44 30.29
CA SER A 156 25.46 16.62 30.94
C SER A 156 26.55 16.91 29.91
N ASP A 157 27.48 17.80 30.24
CA ASP A 157 28.67 18.10 29.43
C ASP A 157 28.37 18.47 27.97
N GLY A 158 27.32 19.27 27.75
CA GLY A 158 26.91 19.69 26.41
C GLY A 158 26.35 18.54 25.56
N LYS A 159 25.82 17.49 26.20
CA LYS A 159 25.19 16.33 25.57
C LYS A 159 23.84 16.01 26.21
N VAL A 160 22.96 15.41 25.43
CA VAL A 160 21.66 14.87 25.88
C VAL A 160 21.64 13.37 25.62
N THR A 161 21.44 12.56 26.65
CA THR A 161 21.29 11.10 26.54
C THR A 161 19.83 10.73 26.76
N LEU A 162 19.23 10.06 25.76
CA LEU A 162 17.92 9.42 25.87
C LEU A 162 18.11 7.91 26.02
N ALA A 163 17.58 7.34 27.10
CA ALA A 163 17.80 5.95 27.47
C ALA A 163 16.48 5.15 27.52
N GLY A 164 16.35 4.18 26.62
CA GLY A 164 15.51 3.01 26.79
C GLY A 164 16.21 1.95 27.64
N GLU A 165 15.56 0.80 27.82
CA GLU A 165 16.09 -0.35 28.55
C GLU A 165 17.15 -1.10 27.74
N ASP A 166 16.93 -1.22 26.42
CA ASP A 166 17.76 -2.00 25.51
C ASP A 166 18.71 -1.15 24.65
N ILE A 167 18.50 0.18 24.62
CA ILE A 167 19.30 1.12 23.83
C ILE A 167 19.38 2.50 24.51
N LYS A 168 20.54 3.15 24.41
CA LYS A 168 20.75 4.54 24.80
C LYS A 168 21.42 5.30 23.67
N ILE A 169 20.95 6.50 23.41
CA ILE A 169 21.50 7.37 22.37
C ILE A 169 21.87 8.70 23.00
N THR A 170 23.11 9.11 22.79
CA THR A 170 23.64 10.39 23.25
C THR A 170 23.81 11.32 22.06
N PHE A 171 23.27 12.52 22.16
CA PHE A 171 23.29 13.58 21.15
C PHE A 171 24.16 14.74 21.62
N ASN A 172 24.83 15.42 20.69
CA ASN A 172 25.47 16.70 20.97
C ASN A 172 24.38 17.76 21.21
N ALA A 173 24.43 18.48 22.33
CA ALA A 173 23.42 19.47 22.71
C ALA A 173 23.78 20.91 22.33
N ALA A 174 25.05 21.14 21.99
CA ALA A 174 25.61 22.45 21.67
C ALA A 174 26.78 22.34 20.67
N GLY A 175 27.23 23.49 20.17
CA GLY A 175 28.36 23.60 19.24
C GLY A 175 28.00 23.29 17.78
N ASN A 176 29.04 23.14 16.96
CA ASN A 176 28.92 22.99 15.51
C ASN A 176 28.27 21.67 15.05
N THR A 177 28.16 20.68 15.95
CA THR A 177 27.56 19.38 15.69
C THR A 177 26.27 19.16 16.48
N ALA A 178 25.68 20.23 17.04
CA ALA A 178 24.46 20.12 17.84
C ALA A 178 23.33 19.40 17.08
N GLY A 179 22.71 18.41 17.75
CA GLY A 179 21.68 17.54 17.19
C GLY A 179 22.21 16.25 16.55
N SER A 180 23.52 16.10 16.32
CA SER A 180 24.07 14.82 15.83
C SER A 180 24.26 13.80 16.96
N ILE A 181 24.28 12.52 16.59
CA ILE A 181 24.50 11.41 17.51
C ILE A 181 26.01 11.33 17.84
N ALA A 182 26.32 11.42 19.12
CA ALA A 182 27.67 11.33 19.66
C ALA A 182 28.03 9.91 20.12
N ALA A 183 27.06 9.14 20.63
CA ALA A 183 27.28 7.76 21.08
C ALA A 183 25.98 6.94 21.02
N ILE A 184 26.13 5.62 20.83
CA ILE A 184 25.06 4.64 20.90
C ILE A 184 25.54 3.50 21.81
N GLU A 185 24.74 3.16 22.81
CA GLU A 185 24.91 1.96 23.63
C GLU A 185 23.71 1.04 23.37
N THR A 186 23.93 -0.25 23.11
CA THR A 186 22.85 -1.21 22.84
C THR A 186 23.16 -2.57 23.45
N THR A 187 22.12 -3.27 23.89
CA THR A 187 22.24 -4.65 24.39
C THR A 187 22.60 -5.65 23.30
N ALA A 188 22.41 -5.30 22.01
CA ALA A 188 22.80 -6.13 20.88
C ALA A 188 24.33 -6.28 20.73
N GLY A 189 25.12 -5.35 21.26
CA GLY A 189 26.58 -5.39 21.20
C GLY A 189 27.24 -4.01 21.16
N LYS A 190 28.56 -3.99 21.03
CA LYS A 190 29.36 -2.76 21.05
C LYS A 190 29.18 -1.95 19.77
N VAL A 191 28.97 -0.64 19.93
CA VAL A 191 28.94 0.36 18.85
C VAL A 191 29.87 1.52 19.22
N SER A 192 30.68 1.97 18.28
CA SER A 192 31.59 3.11 18.43
C SER A 192 31.33 4.15 17.35
N ILE A 193 31.33 5.43 17.74
CA ILE A 193 31.21 6.58 16.84
C ILE A 193 32.45 7.47 17.11
N PRO A 194 33.61 7.16 16.50
CA PRO A 194 34.88 7.82 16.84
C PRO A 194 34.86 9.35 16.65
N GLU A 195 34.15 9.83 15.63
CA GLU A 195 34.02 11.25 15.31
C GLU A 195 33.00 11.98 16.21
N GLN A 196 32.22 11.24 17.02
CA GLN A 196 31.11 11.75 17.83
C GLN A 196 30.13 12.64 17.04
N ASN A 197 30.00 12.36 15.74
CA ASN A 197 29.22 13.18 14.80
C ASN A 197 28.57 12.31 13.74
N LEU A 198 27.55 11.55 14.14
CA LEU A 198 26.69 10.82 13.23
C LEU A 198 25.38 11.62 13.04
N GLY A 199 25.24 12.30 11.91
CA GLY A 199 24.11 13.20 11.65
C GLY A 199 23.63 13.13 10.20
N PRO A 200 22.49 13.77 9.87
CA PRO A 200 21.97 13.76 8.52
C PRO A 200 22.82 14.55 7.52
N SER A 201 22.59 14.26 6.24
CA SER A 201 23.19 14.96 5.11
C SER A 201 22.17 15.03 3.97
N ALA A 202 21.79 16.23 3.54
CA ALA A 202 20.76 16.42 2.53
C ALA A 202 21.06 17.63 1.63
N LYS A 203 20.80 17.49 0.32
CA LYS A 203 20.76 18.62 -0.61
C LYS A 203 19.31 19.05 -0.76
N ILE A 204 18.95 20.15 -0.12
CA ILE A 204 17.61 20.71 -0.11
C ILE A 204 17.37 21.50 -1.38
N ILE A 205 16.18 21.32 -1.94
CA ILE A 205 15.72 22.09 -3.08
C ILE A 205 14.41 22.78 -2.76
N ARG A 206 14.28 24.04 -3.19
CA ARG A 206 13.02 24.77 -3.18
C ARG A 206 12.43 24.76 -4.58
N GLN A 207 11.21 24.28 -4.72
CA GLN A 207 10.57 23.99 -6.00
C GLN A 207 9.33 24.87 -6.22
N PRO A 208 9.24 25.59 -7.34
CA PRO A 208 8.02 26.30 -7.70
C PRO A 208 6.91 25.33 -8.10
N THR A 209 5.65 25.76 -7.97
CA THR A 209 4.47 24.97 -8.35
C THR A 209 4.37 24.68 -9.86
N ASN A 210 4.99 25.51 -10.70
CA ASN A 210 5.02 25.33 -12.15
C ASN A 210 6.47 25.10 -12.57
N ALA A 211 6.77 23.88 -13.03
CA ALA A 211 8.11 23.34 -13.26
C ALA A 211 8.96 24.11 -14.30
N ALA A 212 9.57 25.23 -13.90
CA ALA A 212 10.70 25.86 -14.58
C ALA A 212 11.98 25.74 -13.72
N PRO A 213 13.18 25.71 -14.31
CA PRO A 213 14.36 25.06 -13.72
C PRO A 213 15.12 25.87 -12.65
N ALA A 214 14.63 27.04 -12.24
CA ALA A 214 15.30 27.83 -11.20
C ALA A 214 15.00 27.28 -9.79
N SER A 215 15.35 26.02 -9.53
CA SER A 215 15.37 25.50 -8.16
C SER A 215 16.53 26.15 -7.42
N ARG A 216 16.26 26.78 -6.28
CA ARG A 216 17.32 27.14 -5.34
C ARG A 216 17.77 25.88 -4.64
N GLU A 217 19.06 25.60 -4.71
CA GLU A 217 19.68 24.44 -4.09
C GLU A 217 20.56 24.91 -2.95
N ASN A 218 20.32 24.35 -1.77
CA ASN A 218 21.15 24.59 -0.59
C ASN A 218 21.47 23.24 0.05
N GLU A 219 22.57 23.15 0.78
CA GLU A 219 22.99 21.90 1.41
C GLU A 219 22.87 21.98 2.92
N ILE A 220 22.49 20.86 3.55
CA ILE A 220 22.64 20.61 4.97
C ILE A 220 23.62 19.45 5.11
N LEU A 221 24.82 19.74 5.58
CA LEU A 221 25.87 18.75 5.80
C LEU A 221 26.40 18.86 7.23
N TYR A 222 26.12 17.88 8.09
CA TYR A 222 26.70 17.87 9.45
C TYR A 222 28.23 17.74 9.48
N THR A 223 28.84 17.24 8.40
CA THR A 223 30.30 17.21 8.23
C THR A 223 30.88 18.54 7.76
N GLN A 224 30.04 19.49 7.36
CA GLN A 224 30.42 20.86 7.04
C GLN A 224 29.49 21.81 7.81
N PRO A 225 29.72 22.04 9.12
CA PRO A 225 28.84 22.84 9.97
C PRO A 225 28.53 24.23 9.43
N ASP A 226 29.41 24.78 8.58
CA ASP A 226 29.20 26.04 7.89
C ASP A 226 28.09 26.03 6.84
N SER A 227 27.58 24.86 6.46
CA SER A 227 26.46 24.70 5.53
C SER A 227 25.10 24.89 6.18
N LEU A 228 24.98 24.81 7.52
CA LEU A 228 23.69 24.76 8.20
C LEU A 228 23.57 25.74 9.38
N THR A 229 22.35 25.87 9.87
CA THR A 229 21.98 26.57 11.10
C THR A 229 21.05 25.68 11.91
N VAL A 230 21.40 25.41 13.15
CA VAL A 230 20.53 24.70 14.10
C VAL A 230 19.52 25.69 14.66
N LYS A 231 18.24 25.48 14.35
CA LYS A 231 17.13 26.35 14.75
C LYS A 231 16.62 26.00 16.14
N SER A 232 16.47 24.72 16.43
CA SER A 232 16.03 24.23 17.74
C SER A 232 16.47 22.79 17.97
N ILE A 233 16.70 22.45 19.24
CA ILE A 233 16.82 21.08 19.73
C ILE A 233 15.90 20.97 20.95
N GLN A 234 14.87 20.15 20.84
CA GLN A 234 13.91 19.92 21.91
C GLN A 234 13.88 18.44 22.24
N TRP A 235 13.78 18.10 23.52
CA TRP A 235 13.70 16.71 23.94
C TRP A 235 12.84 16.54 25.19
N ALA A 236 12.25 15.36 25.32
CA ALA A 236 11.55 14.94 26.52
C ALA A 236 11.48 13.41 26.58
N SER A 237 11.23 12.87 27.77
CA SER A 237 10.95 11.46 27.97
C SER A 237 9.53 11.26 28.48
N GLY A 238 8.89 10.19 28.02
CA GLY A 238 7.63 9.70 28.57
C GLY A 238 7.75 8.24 29.02
N PRO A 239 6.63 7.62 29.40
CA PRO A 239 6.63 6.26 29.92
C PRO A 239 6.81 5.18 28.84
N VAL A 240 6.54 5.47 27.57
CA VAL A 240 6.64 4.48 26.47
C VAL A 240 7.88 4.74 25.61
N PHE A 241 8.24 6.01 25.39
CA PHE A 241 9.41 6.39 24.59
C PHE A 241 9.95 7.78 24.97
N ALA A 242 11.19 8.02 24.58
CA ALA A 242 11.82 9.34 24.62
C ALA A 242 11.91 9.91 23.20
N LYS A 243 11.82 11.23 23.08
CA LYS A 243 11.76 11.96 21.80
C LYS A 243 12.77 13.09 21.82
N LEU A 244 13.49 13.26 20.71
CA LEU A 244 14.32 14.43 20.44
C LEU A 244 14.03 14.93 19.03
N ALA A 245 13.73 16.22 18.90
CA ALA A 245 13.49 16.89 17.63
C ALA A 245 14.59 17.92 17.37
N VAL A 246 15.21 17.84 16.19
CA VAL A 246 16.21 18.79 15.70
C VAL A 246 15.66 19.50 14.48
N ARG A 247 15.63 20.84 14.50
CA ARG A 247 15.29 21.65 13.33
C ARG A 247 16.53 22.31 12.78
N LEU A 248 16.74 22.13 11.48
CA LEU A 248 17.89 22.64 10.74
C LEU A 248 17.40 23.49 9.57
N SER A 249 18.18 24.51 9.24
CA SER A 249 18.06 25.23 7.98
C SER A 249 19.40 25.27 7.27
N PRO A 250 19.42 25.26 5.93
CA PRO A 250 20.62 25.63 5.20
C PRO A 250 21.03 27.07 5.53
N ARG A 251 22.33 27.33 5.57
CA ARG A 251 22.85 28.68 5.79
C ARG A 251 22.45 29.57 4.60
N GLY A 252 21.87 30.74 4.89
CA GLY A 252 21.35 31.66 3.87
C GLY A 252 19.93 31.36 3.38
N ALA A 253 19.30 30.26 3.82
CA ALA A 253 17.91 29.93 3.55
C ALA A 253 17.16 29.58 4.86
N PRO A 254 17.03 30.55 5.80
CA PRO A 254 16.45 30.32 7.12
C PRO A 254 14.99 29.87 7.12
N GLU A 255 14.28 30.00 6.01
CA GLU A 255 12.91 29.57 5.78
C GLU A 255 12.78 28.12 5.28
N ASP A 256 13.87 27.47 4.87
CA ASP A 256 13.87 26.05 4.51
C ASP A 256 14.13 25.23 5.79
N ILE A 257 13.17 24.38 6.18
CA ILE A 257 13.30 23.55 7.38
C ILE A 257 13.48 22.10 6.98
N ALA A 258 14.53 21.49 7.54
CA ALA A 258 14.64 20.05 7.70
C ALA A 258 14.51 19.72 9.19
N GLU A 259 13.46 18.98 9.53
CA GLU A 259 13.19 18.53 10.89
C GLU A 259 13.48 17.04 11.01
N TYR A 260 14.27 16.67 12.02
CA TYR A 260 14.67 15.30 12.32
C TYR A 260 14.16 14.94 13.71
N VAL A 261 13.28 13.95 13.79
CA VAL A 261 12.68 13.48 15.04
C VAL A 261 13.17 12.08 15.32
N TYR A 262 13.96 11.96 16.38
CA TYR A 262 14.46 10.71 16.94
C TYR A 262 13.48 10.21 17.99
N PHE A 263 13.05 8.96 17.84
CA PHE A 263 12.16 8.26 18.74
C PHE A 263 12.88 7.04 19.31
N ILE A 264 13.12 7.05 20.62
CA ILE A 264 13.82 6.00 21.36
C ILE A 264 12.78 5.24 22.19
N PRO A 265 12.37 4.03 21.77
CA PRO A 265 11.39 3.24 22.52
C PRO A 265 11.95 2.81 23.87
N ARG A 266 11.06 2.54 24.84
CA ARG A 266 11.45 1.91 26.12
C ARG A 266 12.13 0.57 25.90
N HIS A 267 11.58 -0.27 25.02
CA HIS A 267 12.06 -1.62 24.76
C HIS A 267 12.52 -1.76 23.31
N GLY A 268 13.45 -2.69 23.08
CA GLY A 268 14.02 -2.98 21.78
C GLY A 268 15.32 -2.22 21.50
N SER A 269 16.26 -2.90 20.85
CA SER A 269 17.56 -2.36 20.44
C SER A 269 17.45 -1.55 19.15
N GLU A 270 16.51 -0.61 19.08
CA GLU A 270 16.22 0.16 17.88
C GLU A 270 15.82 1.60 18.20
N PHE A 271 15.91 2.47 17.19
CA PHE A 271 15.29 3.79 17.24
C PHE A 271 14.66 4.13 15.89
N SER A 272 13.64 4.97 15.90
CA SER A 272 13.06 5.51 14.67
C SER A 272 13.57 6.93 14.42
N LEU A 273 13.82 7.24 13.15
CA LEU A 273 14.12 8.58 12.67
C LEU A 273 13.05 9.00 11.68
N THR A 274 12.31 10.05 12.02
CA THR A 274 11.41 10.74 11.08
C THR A 274 12.09 12.00 10.58
N GLN A 275 12.06 12.22 9.28
CA GLN A 275 12.59 13.41 8.62
C GLN A 275 11.45 14.12 7.91
N MET A 276 11.38 15.45 8.01
CA MET A 276 10.40 16.29 7.34
C MET A 276 11.08 17.48 6.69
N PHE A 277 10.67 17.82 5.47
CA PHE A 277 11.13 18.98 4.71
C PHE A 277 9.95 19.89 4.40
N TYR A 278 10.01 21.14 4.85
CA TYR A 278 8.93 22.09 4.66
C TYR A 278 9.39 23.55 4.75
N PRO A 279 8.64 24.48 4.15
CA PRO A 279 8.90 25.90 4.31
C PRO A 279 8.40 26.40 5.69
N ASP A 280 9.26 27.12 6.41
CA ASP A 280 8.88 27.95 7.56
C ASP A 280 8.18 29.22 7.08
N GLY A 281 7.07 29.59 7.74
CA GLY A 281 6.18 30.66 7.28
C GLY A 281 4.99 30.16 6.44
N GLY A 282 3.79 30.56 6.84
CA GLY A 282 2.56 30.28 6.10
C GLY A 282 2.46 31.19 4.87
N ASP A 283 2.04 30.63 3.74
CA ASP A 283 1.65 31.31 2.49
C ASP A 283 2.62 31.21 1.29
N THR A 284 3.66 30.36 1.35
CA THR A 284 4.36 29.97 0.11
C THR A 284 3.63 28.85 -0.64
N VAL A 285 3.57 28.97 -1.96
CA VAL A 285 3.12 27.91 -2.86
C VAL A 285 4.24 26.92 -3.20
N GLU A 286 5.50 27.26 -2.92
CA GLU A 286 6.66 26.42 -3.18
C GLU A 286 6.69 25.22 -2.22
N THR A 287 7.32 24.13 -2.66
CA THR A 287 7.62 22.96 -1.82
C THR A 287 9.11 22.89 -1.52
N VAL A 288 9.46 22.37 -0.35
CA VAL A 288 10.85 22.12 0.06
C VAL A 288 11.08 20.62 0.01
N GLY A 289 12.00 20.20 -0.85
CA GLY A 289 12.30 18.81 -1.15
C GLY A 289 13.80 18.51 -1.08
N THR A 290 14.22 17.39 -1.66
CA THR A 290 15.64 17.00 -1.75
C THR A 290 16.05 16.43 -3.11
N LYS A 291 17.31 16.69 -3.51
CA LYS A 291 18.00 16.02 -4.64
C LYS A 291 18.84 14.82 -4.23
N SER A 292 19.31 14.83 -2.98
CA SER A 292 19.98 13.71 -2.33
C SER A 292 19.68 13.75 -0.85
N ASN A 293 19.50 12.59 -0.25
CA ASN A 293 19.05 12.46 1.13
C ASN A 293 19.75 11.30 1.82
N THR A 294 20.46 11.61 2.90
CA THR A 294 21.15 10.66 3.77
C THR A 294 20.66 10.91 5.19
N PHE A 295 20.00 9.92 5.77
CA PHE A 295 19.45 9.99 7.12
C PHE A 295 20.55 10.13 8.18
N LEU A 296 21.61 9.33 8.04
CA LEU A 296 22.76 9.33 8.93
C LEU A 296 24.03 9.15 8.11
N TYR A 297 25.02 10.00 8.37
CA TYR A 297 26.34 9.99 7.76
C TYR A 297 27.41 10.26 8.82
N GLY A 298 28.45 9.42 8.85
CA GLY A 298 29.55 9.54 9.80
C GLY A 298 30.25 8.20 10.01
N LYS A 299 31.35 8.21 10.77
CA LYS A 299 32.07 6.98 11.10
C LYS A 299 31.36 6.19 12.21
N ILE A 300 30.92 4.97 11.89
CA ILE A 300 30.32 4.01 12.84
C ILE A 300 31.05 2.67 12.74
N ILE A 301 31.37 2.10 13.90
CA ILE A 301 32.04 0.81 14.03
C ILE A 301 31.20 -0.08 14.94
N LEU A 302 30.74 -1.20 14.43
CA LEU A 302 30.14 -2.32 15.13
C LEU A 302 31.27 -3.23 15.63
N GLY A 303 31.30 -3.52 16.93
CA GLY A 303 32.38 -4.26 17.57
C GLY A 303 33.62 -3.41 17.88
N ASP A 304 34.80 -4.01 17.76
CA ASP A 304 36.08 -3.39 18.14
C ASP A 304 36.87 -2.82 16.97
N SER A 305 36.58 -3.25 15.74
CA SER A 305 37.37 -2.93 14.55
C SER A 305 36.48 -2.72 13.33
N GLU A 306 36.85 -1.73 12.52
CA GLU A 306 36.23 -1.46 11.21
C GLU A 306 36.53 -2.57 10.20
N ALA A 307 37.69 -3.23 10.31
CA ALA A 307 38.13 -4.25 9.35
C ALA A 307 37.29 -5.54 9.37
N ASP A 308 36.55 -5.77 10.46
CA ASP A 308 35.66 -6.92 10.62
C ASP A 308 34.22 -6.63 10.15
N GLN A 309 33.95 -5.41 9.66
CA GLN A 309 32.62 -5.01 9.17
C GLN A 309 32.46 -5.28 7.67
N GLN A 310 31.26 -5.69 7.29
CA GLN A 310 30.86 -5.90 5.91
C GLN A 310 29.44 -5.40 5.66
N ILE A 311 29.10 -5.19 4.39
CA ILE A 311 27.74 -4.88 3.96
C ILE A 311 27.14 -6.12 3.30
N LEU A 312 26.14 -6.69 3.94
CA LEU A 312 25.38 -7.79 3.36
C LEU A 312 24.18 -7.27 2.58
N SER A 313 23.81 -7.98 1.51
CA SER A 313 22.61 -7.71 0.72
C SER A 313 21.56 -8.78 1.01
N ILE A 314 20.41 -8.35 1.51
CA ILE A 314 19.31 -9.23 1.86
C ILE A 314 18.19 -8.99 0.86
N PRO A 315 17.66 -10.03 0.19
CA PRO A 315 16.48 -9.87 -0.64
C PRO A 315 15.34 -9.21 0.14
N ALA A 316 14.77 -8.17 -0.45
CA ALA A 316 13.54 -7.53 0.03
C ALA A 316 12.37 -8.51 -0.01
N GLY A 317 11.27 -8.23 0.68
CA GLY A 317 10.04 -9.00 0.53
C GLY A 317 9.64 -9.75 1.80
N VAL A 318 8.35 -9.98 1.98
CA VAL A 318 7.79 -10.54 3.22
C VAL A 318 7.46 -12.02 3.11
N ARG A 319 7.31 -12.51 1.88
CA ARG A 319 7.07 -13.92 1.55
C ARG A 319 8.37 -14.58 1.16
N ARG A 320 8.85 -15.53 1.97
CA ARG A 320 10.16 -16.19 1.81
C ARG A 320 10.39 -16.72 0.40
N GLU A 321 9.37 -17.33 -0.17
CA GLU A 321 9.41 -17.98 -1.47
C GLU A 321 9.44 -16.95 -2.61
N LEU A 322 8.97 -15.71 -2.41
CA LEU A 322 8.83 -14.70 -3.49
C LEU A 322 9.67 -13.43 -3.28
N ARG A 323 10.46 -13.36 -2.20
CA ARG A 323 11.21 -12.16 -1.80
C ARG A 323 12.09 -11.58 -2.93
N SER A 324 12.68 -12.43 -3.78
CA SER A 324 13.66 -11.99 -4.78
C SER A 324 13.07 -11.64 -6.16
N VAL A 325 11.76 -11.77 -6.38
CA VAL A 325 11.13 -11.70 -7.73
C VAL A 325 11.47 -10.42 -8.50
N PHE A 326 11.53 -9.28 -7.81
CA PHE A 326 11.80 -7.97 -8.42
C PHE A 326 13.24 -7.47 -8.20
N LYS A 327 14.15 -8.33 -7.73
CA LYS A 327 15.56 -8.01 -7.46
C LYS A 327 15.77 -6.80 -6.52
N PHE A 328 14.81 -6.54 -5.64
CA PHE A 328 14.98 -5.60 -4.54
C PHE A 328 15.85 -6.24 -3.46
N ALA A 329 16.80 -5.48 -2.90
CA ALA A 329 17.61 -5.90 -1.78
C ALA A 329 17.81 -4.75 -0.79
N ASN A 330 17.86 -5.08 0.49
CA ASN A 330 18.22 -4.18 1.57
C ASN A 330 19.66 -4.44 1.97
N LYS A 331 20.39 -3.36 2.23
CA LYS A 331 21.79 -3.42 2.66
C LYS A 331 21.84 -3.32 4.18
N VAL A 332 22.67 -4.14 4.80
CA VAL A 332 22.84 -4.17 6.26
C VAL A 332 24.32 -4.17 6.58
N LEU A 333 24.71 -3.31 7.53
CA LEU A 333 26.06 -3.29 8.08
C LEU A 333 26.17 -4.41 9.12
N VAL A 334 27.16 -5.29 8.98
CA VAL A 334 27.30 -6.50 9.79
C VAL A 334 28.74 -6.62 10.27
N ASN A 335 28.93 -6.93 11.55
CA ASN A 335 30.17 -7.48 12.06
C ASN A 335 29.87 -8.88 12.62
N ALA A 336 30.10 -9.91 11.79
CA ALA A 336 29.77 -11.29 12.14
C ALA A 336 30.61 -11.80 13.33
N LYS A 337 31.87 -11.35 13.43
CA LYS A 337 32.78 -11.73 14.52
C LYS A 337 32.34 -11.15 15.86
N ALA A 338 31.82 -9.92 15.86
CA ALA A 338 31.26 -9.28 17.04
C ALA A 338 29.79 -9.69 17.30
N GLY A 339 29.17 -10.47 16.41
CA GLY A 339 27.80 -10.95 16.56
C GLY A 339 26.75 -9.83 16.54
N ILE A 340 27.00 -8.75 15.79
CA ILE A 340 26.13 -7.56 15.73
C ILE A 340 25.91 -7.09 14.28
N SER A 341 24.71 -6.62 14.01
CA SER A 341 24.33 -5.94 12.78
C SER A 341 23.55 -4.65 13.04
N LEU A 342 23.52 -3.77 12.03
CA LEU A 342 22.72 -2.57 11.98
C LEU A 342 21.97 -2.52 10.65
N ALA A 343 20.66 -2.73 10.73
CA ALA A 343 19.75 -2.62 9.59
C ALA A 343 19.03 -1.27 9.61
N MET A 344 18.85 -0.67 8.43
CA MET A 344 17.93 0.44 8.22
C MET A 344 16.69 -0.11 7.52
N VAL A 345 15.56 -0.15 8.24
CA VAL A 345 14.29 -0.64 7.72
C VAL A 345 13.40 0.57 7.45
N PRO A 346 13.26 0.99 6.18
CA PRO A 346 12.44 2.15 5.87
C PRO A 346 10.96 1.79 6.03
N TYR A 347 10.15 2.77 6.43
CA TYR A 347 8.70 2.58 6.58
C TYR A 347 8.03 2.23 5.25
N THR A 348 8.58 2.73 4.15
CA THR A 348 8.28 2.34 2.77
C THR A 348 9.55 1.89 2.08
N GLN A 349 9.52 0.78 1.35
CA GLN A 349 10.72 0.13 0.82
C GLN A 349 11.57 0.99 -0.12
N GLN A 350 10.97 1.98 -0.78
CA GLN A 350 11.72 2.92 -1.64
C GLN A 350 12.36 4.09 -0.89
N GLY A 351 12.08 4.20 0.40
CA GLY A 351 12.56 5.26 1.28
C GLY A 351 14.00 5.13 1.74
N GLY A 352 14.75 4.11 1.29
CA GLY A 352 16.19 4.02 1.52
C GLY A 352 16.81 2.87 0.75
N ARG A 353 17.67 3.18 -0.23
CA ARG A 353 18.22 2.17 -1.15
C ARG A 353 19.61 1.66 -0.77
N ASP A 354 20.27 2.30 0.19
CA ASP A 354 21.71 2.09 0.34
C ASP A 354 22.20 2.30 1.76
N VAL A 355 22.88 1.27 2.26
CA VAL A 355 23.88 1.37 3.32
C VAL A 355 25.20 1.17 2.61
N GLY A 356 26.12 2.12 2.79
CA GLY A 356 27.42 2.09 2.13
C GLY A 356 28.50 2.71 3.00
N VAL A 357 29.74 2.48 2.61
CA VAL A 357 30.92 3.07 3.25
C VAL A 357 31.67 3.85 2.16
N ASP A 358 32.05 5.09 2.46
CA ASP A 358 32.85 5.91 1.55
C ASP A 358 34.36 5.61 1.67
N GLU A 359 35.18 6.28 0.85
CA GLU A 359 36.63 6.10 0.84
C GLU A 359 37.31 6.46 2.17
N ALA A 360 36.66 7.26 3.02
CA ALA A 360 37.15 7.65 4.35
C ALA A 360 36.69 6.68 5.46
N GLY A 361 35.98 5.60 5.11
CA GLY A 361 35.44 4.65 6.10
C GLY A 361 34.19 5.16 6.81
N ARG A 362 33.53 6.21 6.30
CA ARG A 362 32.28 6.71 6.88
C ARG A 362 31.10 5.97 6.28
N THR A 363 30.20 5.55 7.16
CA THR A 363 28.96 4.89 6.74
C THR A 363 27.93 5.94 6.38
N PHE A 364 27.19 5.71 5.30
CA PHE A 364 26.00 6.46 4.96
C PHE A 364 24.78 5.55 4.94
N PHE A 365 23.67 6.08 5.45
CA PHE A 365 22.35 5.46 5.40
C PHE A 365 21.45 6.35 4.53
N ARG A 366 21.30 5.99 3.26
CA ARG A 366 20.56 6.82 2.29
C ARG A 366 19.07 6.72 2.54
N GLY A 367 18.41 7.88 2.62
CA GLY A 367 16.97 7.96 2.59
C GLY A 367 16.41 7.87 1.17
N SER A 368 15.16 8.31 1.00
CA SER A 368 14.53 8.41 -0.31
C SER A 368 15.34 9.36 -1.19
N TYR A 369 15.85 8.86 -2.31
CA TYR A 369 16.92 9.52 -3.07
C TYR A 369 16.50 10.84 -3.71
N ARG A 370 15.19 11.12 -3.82
CA ARG A 370 14.63 12.40 -4.27
C ARG A 370 13.27 12.59 -3.63
N PHE A 371 13.10 13.63 -2.81
CA PHE A 371 11.79 14.12 -2.41
C PHE A 371 11.49 15.33 -3.24
N GLN A 372 10.85 15.16 -4.41
CA GLN A 372 10.69 16.26 -5.35
C GLN A 372 9.37 16.19 -6.10
N THR A 373 8.80 17.34 -6.45
CA THR A 373 7.69 17.44 -7.39
C THR A 373 8.17 17.04 -8.78
N VAL A 374 7.43 16.17 -9.49
CA VAL A 374 7.71 15.86 -10.90
C VAL A 374 6.93 16.80 -11.80
N GLY A 375 7.61 17.55 -12.66
CA GLY A 375 6.97 18.47 -13.62
C GLY A 375 6.08 17.70 -14.60
N GLY A 376 4.80 17.54 -14.25
CA GLY A 376 3.83 16.69 -14.96
C GLY A 376 2.80 16.04 -14.03
N SER A 377 3.12 15.88 -12.73
CA SER A 377 2.09 15.63 -11.73
C SER A 377 1.29 16.93 -11.54
N ASN A 378 -0.02 16.86 -11.68
CA ASN A 378 -0.84 18.04 -11.41
C ASN A 378 -0.91 18.36 -9.90
N SER A 379 -0.22 17.59 -9.03
CA SER A 379 -0.28 17.54 -7.55
C SER A 379 0.19 18.79 -6.83
N HIS A 380 -0.57 19.88 -6.96
CA HIS A 380 -0.34 21.08 -6.16
C HIS A 380 -0.78 20.93 -4.69
N SER A 381 -0.95 19.71 -4.17
CA SER A 381 -1.47 19.43 -2.82
C SER A 381 -0.41 19.10 -1.78
N LEU A 382 0.79 18.62 -2.14
CA LEU A 382 1.79 18.30 -1.10
C LEU A 382 2.55 19.57 -0.69
N ARG A 383 2.67 19.81 0.62
CA ARG A 383 3.47 20.90 1.23
C ARG A 383 4.76 20.39 1.84
N VAL A 384 4.71 19.20 2.43
CA VAL A 384 5.79 18.62 3.23
C VAL A 384 6.19 17.29 2.60
N PHE A 385 7.48 17.12 2.34
CA PHE A 385 8.03 15.79 2.10
C PHE A 385 8.49 15.20 3.42
N TRP A 386 8.22 13.93 3.64
CA TRP A 386 8.58 13.26 4.89
C TRP A 386 8.94 11.81 4.66
N GLY A 387 9.80 11.28 5.51
CA GLY A 387 10.20 9.89 5.53
C GLY A 387 10.41 9.43 6.96
N GLN A 388 10.18 8.14 7.20
CA GLN A 388 10.52 7.52 8.49
C GLN A 388 11.29 6.22 8.23
N THR A 389 12.27 5.95 9.07
CA THR A 389 13.03 4.71 9.06
C THR A 389 13.28 4.22 10.48
N ARG A 390 13.39 2.90 10.65
CA ARG A 390 13.88 2.27 11.88
C ARG A 390 15.34 1.89 11.69
N PHE A 391 16.17 2.18 12.67
CA PHE A 391 17.55 1.71 12.78
C PHE A 391 17.57 0.64 13.85
N ILE A 392 17.95 -0.58 13.45
CA ILE A 392 17.77 -1.76 14.29
C ILE A 392 19.11 -2.44 14.48
N PHE A 393 19.52 -2.50 15.73
CA PHE A 393 20.66 -3.28 16.15
C PHE A 393 20.18 -4.69 16.51
N SER A 394 20.85 -5.71 15.99
CA SER A 394 20.47 -7.10 16.27
C SER A 394 21.68 -8.02 16.30
N ASN A 395 21.47 -9.23 16.80
CA ASN A 395 22.46 -10.30 16.77
C ASN A 395 22.36 -11.19 15.51
N ALA A 396 21.46 -10.86 14.58
CA ALA A 396 21.39 -11.53 13.29
C ALA A 396 22.57 -11.09 12.41
N VAL A 397 23.31 -12.04 11.85
CA VAL A 397 24.54 -11.75 11.07
C VAL A 397 24.61 -12.48 9.74
N ASP A 398 23.74 -13.48 9.50
CA ASP A 398 23.58 -14.13 8.19
C ASP A 398 22.34 -13.61 7.45
N THR A 399 22.31 -13.81 6.14
CA THR A 399 21.26 -13.29 5.25
C THR A 399 19.85 -13.74 5.63
N GLU A 400 19.66 -14.97 6.11
CA GLU A 400 18.33 -15.48 6.44
C GLU A 400 17.84 -14.92 7.79
N ALA A 401 18.69 -14.93 8.81
CA ALA A 401 18.36 -14.34 10.11
C ALA A 401 18.08 -12.84 9.99
N LEU A 402 18.86 -12.13 9.16
CA LEU A 402 18.64 -10.71 8.90
C LEU A 402 17.34 -10.45 8.13
N TRP A 403 16.99 -11.30 7.16
CA TRP A 403 15.71 -11.23 6.46
C TRP A 403 14.52 -11.39 7.42
N GLN A 404 14.58 -12.36 8.33
CA GLN A 404 13.56 -12.58 9.35
C GLN A 404 13.43 -11.38 10.28
N GLN A 405 14.56 -10.86 10.78
CA GLN A 405 14.60 -9.66 11.62
C GLN A 405 13.98 -8.46 10.90
N GLN A 406 14.29 -8.29 9.60
CA GLN A 406 13.69 -7.25 8.79
C GLN A 406 12.18 -7.43 8.63
N CYS A 407 11.70 -8.65 8.36
CA CYS A 407 10.27 -8.94 8.21
C CYS A 407 9.47 -8.63 9.47
N GLN A 408 10.01 -9.00 10.64
CA GLN A 408 9.46 -8.63 11.94
C GLN A 408 9.38 -7.10 12.08
N SER A 409 10.32 -6.36 11.51
CA SER A 409 10.46 -4.92 11.77
C SER A 409 9.78 -4.00 10.75
N PHE A 410 9.31 -4.52 9.61
CA PHE A 410 8.69 -3.72 8.54
C PHE A 410 7.45 -2.93 8.98
N GLN A 411 6.65 -3.48 9.88
CA GLN A 411 5.41 -2.87 10.35
C GLN A 411 5.39 -2.83 11.87
N SER A 412 5.57 -1.64 12.43
CA SER A 412 5.12 -1.37 13.80
C SER A 412 3.60 -1.50 13.84
N LEU A 413 3.08 -2.03 14.95
CA LEU A 413 1.65 -2.22 15.09
C LEU A 413 0.93 -0.87 15.04
N THR A 414 -0.03 -0.74 14.12
CA THR A 414 -0.95 0.38 14.06
C THR A 414 -2.37 -0.12 14.26
N ALA A 415 -3.08 0.47 15.20
CA ALA A 415 -4.47 0.10 15.46
C ALA A 415 -5.39 0.63 14.35
N VAL A 416 -6.34 -0.20 13.92
CA VAL A 416 -7.52 0.28 13.21
C VAL A 416 -8.44 0.93 14.25
N VAL A 417 -8.82 2.18 14.02
CA VAL A 417 -9.60 2.98 14.96
C VAL A 417 -11.00 3.15 14.40
N ASP A 418 -11.97 2.54 15.07
CA ASP A 418 -13.37 2.65 14.70
C ASP A 418 -14.18 3.39 15.75
N GLU A 419 -15.14 4.18 15.28
CA GLU A 419 -16.23 4.68 16.10
C GLU A 419 -17.24 3.54 16.32
N PRO A 420 -17.67 3.25 17.57
CA PRO A 420 -18.47 2.07 17.89
C PRO A 420 -19.80 1.95 17.15
N TRP A 421 -20.31 3.05 16.60
CA TRP A 421 -21.60 3.16 15.93
C TRP A 421 -21.49 3.20 14.40
N ALA A 422 -20.28 3.27 13.84
CA ALA A 422 -20.09 3.23 12.40
C ALA A 422 -20.43 1.83 11.86
N THR A 423 -21.23 1.76 10.80
CA THR A 423 -21.68 0.48 10.22
C THR A 423 -21.53 0.46 8.70
N PRO A 424 -21.55 -0.73 8.07
CA PRO A 424 -21.67 -0.87 6.61
C PRO A 424 -22.89 -0.15 6.01
N ALA A 425 -23.97 0.03 6.79
CA ALA A 425 -25.15 0.76 6.34
C ALA A 425 -24.86 2.27 6.21
N ASP A 426 -24.05 2.83 7.10
CA ASP A 426 -23.60 4.22 7.03
C ASP A 426 -22.72 4.46 5.81
N LEU A 427 -21.74 3.58 5.58
CA LEU A 427 -20.90 3.63 4.38
C LEU A 427 -21.76 3.63 3.11
N ASN A 428 -22.74 2.74 3.06
CA ASN A 428 -23.66 2.66 1.93
C ASN A 428 -24.50 3.94 1.80
N ALA A 429 -25.00 4.50 2.90
CA ALA A 429 -25.75 5.76 2.89
C ALA A 429 -24.92 6.91 2.32
N PHE A 430 -23.67 7.08 2.78
CA PHE A 430 -22.76 8.08 2.21
C PHE A 430 -22.47 7.80 0.73
N ALA A 431 -22.27 6.55 0.33
CA ALA A 431 -22.12 6.20 -1.08
C ALA A 431 -23.34 6.63 -1.93
N ARG A 432 -24.57 6.53 -1.39
CA ARG A 432 -25.78 7.08 -2.04
C ARG A 432 -25.75 8.60 -2.15
N ASP A 433 -25.22 9.29 -1.14
CA ASP A 433 -25.11 10.74 -1.16
C ASP A 433 -24.07 11.21 -2.19
N VAL A 434 -22.89 10.60 -2.23
CA VAL A 434 -21.87 10.87 -3.26
C VAL A 434 -22.44 10.58 -4.65
N CYS A 435 -23.24 9.50 -4.79
CA CYS A 435 -23.91 9.16 -6.04
C CYS A 435 -24.77 10.31 -6.61
N LYS A 436 -25.39 11.16 -5.76
CA LYS A 436 -26.21 12.28 -6.23
C LYS A 436 -25.42 13.30 -7.05
N GLU A 437 -24.11 13.43 -6.79
CA GLU A 437 -23.23 14.40 -7.45
C GLU A 437 -22.89 14.02 -8.92
N TYR A 438 -23.00 12.74 -9.27
CA TYR A 438 -22.73 12.25 -10.64
C TYR A 438 -23.84 12.58 -11.62
N GLY A 439 -25.04 12.93 -11.12
CA GLY A 439 -26.19 13.30 -11.96
C GLY A 439 -25.91 14.46 -12.92
N ASN A 440 -24.87 15.26 -12.65
CA ASN A 440 -24.56 16.52 -13.32
C ASN A 440 -23.44 16.47 -14.38
N ILE A 441 -22.86 15.30 -14.69
CA ILE A 441 -21.84 15.18 -15.74
C ILE A 441 -22.51 15.39 -17.12
N LYS A 442 -22.42 16.61 -17.67
CA LYS A 442 -23.11 17.03 -18.91
C LYS A 442 -22.40 16.62 -20.21
N HIS A 443 -21.10 16.33 -20.17
CA HIS A 443 -20.27 16.27 -21.39
C HIS A 443 -19.71 14.87 -21.72
N TRP A 444 -20.01 13.86 -20.90
CA TRP A 444 -19.49 12.50 -21.08
C TRP A 444 -20.67 11.52 -21.19
N GLY A 445 -20.67 10.68 -22.24
CA GLY A 445 -21.64 9.60 -22.38
C GLY A 445 -21.53 8.62 -21.20
N ARG A 446 -22.66 8.26 -20.58
CA ARG A 446 -22.69 7.28 -19.49
C ARG A 446 -22.79 5.88 -20.05
N SER A 447 -21.93 4.97 -19.58
CA SER A 447 -22.04 3.55 -19.90
C SER A 447 -23.30 2.95 -19.27
N PHE A 448 -23.65 1.73 -19.70
CA PHE A 448 -24.74 0.99 -19.09
C PHE A 448 -24.47 0.71 -17.60
N SER A 449 -23.29 0.19 -17.28
CA SER A 449 -22.80 -0.07 -15.92
C SER A 449 -22.93 1.18 -15.06
N ALA A 450 -22.69 2.37 -15.64
CA ALA A 450 -22.83 3.64 -14.96
C ALA A 450 -24.24 3.95 -14.52
N ASN A 451 -25.17 3.89 -15.46
CA ASN A 451 -26.55 4.15 -15.15
C ASN A 451 -27.09 3.13 -14.14
N LEU A 452 -26.64 1.88 -14.21
CA LEU A 452 -27.05 0.84 -13.28
C LEU A 452 -26.50 1.04 -11.87
N ALA A 453 -25.22 1.37 -11.73
CA ALA A 453 -24.61 1.72 -10.44
C ALA A 453 -25.32 2.92 -9.82
N MET A 454 -25.57 3.96 -10.62
CA MET A 454 -26.32 5.15 -10.20
C MET A 454 -27.73 4.82 -9.72
N ASP A 455 -28.44 3.96 -10.44
CA ASP A 455 -29.81 3.58 -10.08
C ASP A 455 -29.83 2.76 -8.78
N TYR A 456 -28.90 1.80 -8.64
CA TYR A 456 -28.75 1.01 -7.42
C TYR A 456 -28.42 1.89 -6.20
N LEU A 457 -27.41 2.75 -6.32
CA LEU A 457 -27.01 3.69 -5.28
C LEU A 457 -28.10 4.74 -5.01
N GLY A 458 -28.85 5.13 -6.04
CA GLY A 458 -30.04 5.98 -5.92
C GLY A 458 -31.25 5.30 -5.25
N GLY A 459 -31.14 4.02 -4.89
CA GLY A 459 -32.19 3.28 -4.17
C GLY A 459 -33.28 2.72 -5.08
N LYS A 460 -33.08 2.76 -6.40
CA LYS A 460 -34.01 2.14 -7.35
C LYS A 460 -33.81 0.64 -7.35
N ASP A 461 -34.91 -0.09 -7.51
CA ASP A 461 -34.85 -1.50 -7.83
C ASP A 461 -34.33 -1.67 -9.26
N VAL A 462 -33.16 -2.30 -9.38
CA VAL A 462 -32.49 -2.57 -10.65
C VAL A 462 -32.77 -3.98 -11.17
N SER A 463 -33.46 -4.81 -10.40
CA SER A 463 -33.69 -6.22 -10.72
C SER A 463 -34.46 -6.41 -12.03
N ALA A 464 -35.48 -5.59 -12.29
CA ALA A 464 -36.24 -5.67 -13.55
C ALA A 464 -35.36 -5.36 -14.80
N ARG A 465 -34.41 -4.42 -14.68
CA ARG A 465 -33.47 -4.10 -15.75
C ARG A 465 -32.44 -5.22 -15.94
N LEU A 466 -32.01 -5.84 -14.84
CA LEU A 466 -31.06 -6.95 -14.82
C LEU A 466 -31.67 -8.27 -15.33
N ALA A 467 -32.96 -8.48 -15.12
CA ALA A 467 -33.69 -9.68 -15.55
C ALA A 467 -33.96 -9.74 -17.07
N GLY A 468 -33.65 -8.67 -17.82
CA GLY A 468 -33.65 -8.68 -19.29
C GLY A 468 -35.02 -8.63 -19.98
N GLY A 469 -36.10 -8.32 -19.25
CA GLY A 469 -37.49 -8.37 -19.74
C GLY A 469 -38.16 -7.04 -20.11
N SER A 470 -37.46 -5.90 -20.09
CA SER A 470 -38.09 -4.60 -20.40
C SER A 470 -37.61 -4.01 -21.72
N GLU A 471 -38.47 -3.29 -22.46
CA GLU A 471 -38.10 -2.45 -23.61
C GLU A 471 -37.08 -1.36 -23.26
N THR A 472 -36.87 -1.09 -21.97
CA THR A 472 -35.83 -0.19 -21.44
C THR A 472 -34.50 -0.89 -21.14
N ALA A 473 -34.36 -2.17 -21.49
CA ALA A 473 -33.11 -2.90 -21.33
C ALA A 473 -32.02 -2.23 -22.18
N PRO A 474 -30.93 -1.74 -21.56
CA PRO A 474 -29.93 -0.96 -22.24
C PRO A 474 -29.19 -1.79 -23.29
N ASP A 475 -28.75 -1.07 -24.32
CA ASP A 475 -27.93 -1.61 -25.37
C ASP A 475 -26.51 -1.87 -24.86
N ILE A 476 -26.22 -3.13 -24.57
CA ILE A 476 -24.90 -3.58 -24.12
C ILE A 476 -23.94 -3.87 -25.29
N ARG A 477 -24.39 -3.75 -26.55
CA ARG A 477 -23.56 -4.00 -27.73
C ARG A 477 -22.22 -3.25 -27.71
N PRO A 478 -22.11 -1.98 -27.26
CA PRO A 478 -20.83 -1.26 -27.23
C PRO A 478 -19.79 -1.84 -26.26
N MET A 479 -20.20 -2.72 -25.34
CA MET A 479 -19.31 -3.37 -24.36
C MET A 479 -18.92 -4.79 -24.78
N ILE A 480 -19.60 -5.35 -25.79
CA ILE A 480 -19.30 -6.67 -26.32
C ILE A 480 -18.30 -6.48 -27.47
N PRO A 481 -17.12 -7.09 -27.40
CA PRO A 481 -16.13 -6.96 -28.45
C PRO A 481 -16.65 -7.56 -29.75
N THR A 482 -16.58 -6.81 -30.85
CA THR A 482 -16.88 -7.36 -32.18
C THR A 482 -15.75 -8.25 -32.66
N ARG A 483 -16.04 -9.08 -33.67
CA ARG A 483 -15.02 -9.91 -34.32
C ARG A 483 -13.89 -9.05 -34.88
N GLU A 484 -14.22 -7.94 -35.52
CA GLU A 484 -13.26 -7.02 -36.12
C GLU A 484 -12.38 -6.37 -35.05
N GLU A 485 -12.94 -6.02 -33.88
CA GLU A 485 -12.19 -5.49 -32.74
C GLU A 485 -11.20 -6.52 -32.18
N ILE A 486 -11.62 -7.79 -32.08
CA ILE A 486 -10.73 -8.90 -31.66
C ILE A 486 -9.59 -9.08 -32.67
N GLU A 487 -9.90 -9.14 -33.97
CA GLU A 487 -8.90 -9.29 -35.03
C GLU A 487 -7.93 -8.09 -35.08
N ALA A 488 -8.44 -6.87 -34.87
CA ALA A 488 -7.63 -5.65 -34.81
C ALA A 488 -6.75 -5.59 -33.56
N ALA A 489 -7.27 -5.96 -32.39
CA ALA A 489 -6.54 -6.00 -31.14
C ALA A 489 -5.43 -7.07 -31.16
N PHE A 490 -5.69 -8.22 -31.79
CA PHE A 490 -4.69 -9.25 -32.01
C PHE A 490 -3.53 -8.74 -32.89
N LYS A 491 -3.84 -8.00 -33.97
CA LYS A 491 -2.84 -7.48 -34.91
C LYS A 491 -2.03 -6.30 -34.35
N ASN A 492 -2.70 -5.36 -33.72
CA ASN A 492 -2.14 -4.05 -33.36
C ASN A 492 -1.79 -3.94 -31.85
N GLY A 493 -2.07 -4.99 -31.08
CA GLY A 493 -2.06 -4.92 -29.62
C GLY A 493 -3.24 -4.14 -29.07
N GLN A 494 -3.25 -3.91 -27.76
CA GLN A 494 -4.43 -3.40 -27.05
C GLN A 494 -4.53 -1.87 -26.98
N LYS A 495 -3.57 -1.11 -27.53
CA LYS A 495 -3.61 0.35 -27.49
C LYS A 495 -4.75 0.85 -28.40
N GLY A 496 -5.84 1.32 -27.81
CA GLY A 496 -7.02 1.79 -28.56
C GLY A 496 -7.97 0.68 -29.02
N ALA A 497 -7.95 -0.49 -28.38
CA ALA A 497 -8.77 -1.66 -28.75
C ALA A 497 -10.26 -1.56 -28.33
N GLY A 498 -10.80 -0.34 -28.15
CA GLY A 498 -12.21 -0.13 -27.80
C GLY A 498 -12.61 -0.89 -26.53
N ALA A 499 -13.63 -1.76 -26.65
CA ALA A 499 -14.13 -2.60 -25.55
C ALA A 499 -13.12 -3.61 -24.98
N LEU A 500 -12.01 -3.88 -25.68
CA LEU A 500 -10.96 -4.81 -25.28
C LEU A 500 -9.76 -4.15 -24.60
N ASP A 501 -9.79 -2.83 -24.41
CA ASP A 501 -8.79 -2.13 -23.61
C ASP A 501 -8.88 -2.60 -22.14
N PRO A 502 -7.80 -3.18 -21.55
CA PRO A 502 -7.82 -3.63 -20.15
C PRO A 502 -8.21 -2.52 -19.17
N TYR A 503 -7.90 -1.26 -19.48
CA TYR A 503 -8.34 -0.12 -18.71
C TYR A 503 -9.87 -0.01 -18.70
N GLN A 504 -10.50 -0.04 -19.88
CA GLN A 504 -11.97 0.04 -20.00
C GLN A 504 -12.65 -1.16 -19.35
N ILE A 505 -12.10 -2.36 -19.53
CA ILE A 505 -12.66 -3.57 -18.90
C ILE A 505 -12.61 -3.42 -17.38
N THR A 506 -11.47 -3.02 -16.83
CA THR A 506 -11.32 -2.86 -15.39
C THR A 506 -12.23 -1.79 -14.84
N TYR A 507 -12.16 -0.55 -15.32
CA TYR A 507 -12.84 0.57 -14.67
C TYR A 507 -14.32 0.74 -15.05
N ASP A 508 -14.80 0.01 -16.05
CA ASP A 508 -16.20 0.10 -16.50
C ASP A 508 -16.86 -1.28 -16.62
N ALA A 509 -16.36 -2.14 -17.51
CA ALA A 509 -17.12 -3.32 -17.93
C ALA A 509 -17.24 -4.41 -16.84
N SER A 510 -16.20 -4.60 -16.05
CA SER A 510 -16.12 -5.65 -15.03
C SER A 510 -17.17 -5.53 -13.91
N ALA A 511 -17.79 -4.35 -13.74
CA ALA A 511 -18.89 -4.11 -12.81
C ALA A 511 -20.10 -5.03 -13.05
N ILE A 512 -20.28 -5.51 -14.27
CA ILE A 512 -21.34 -6.47 -14.65
C ILE A 512 -21.26 -7.76 -13.83
N VAL A 513 -20.05 -8.17 -13.45
CA VAL A 513 -19.83 -9.32 -12.59
C VAL A 513 -20.45 -9.06 -11.23
N LEU A 514 -20.24 -7.88 -10.64
CA LEU A 514 -20.78 -7.55 -9.33
C LEU A 514 -22.31 -7.43 -9.35
N PHE A 515 -22.88 -6.88 -10.42
CA PHE A 515 -24.33 -6.83 -10.58
C PHE A 515 -24.94 -8.24 -10.64
N SER A 516 -24.35 -9.14 -11.43
CA SER A 516 -24.82 -10.53 -11.53
C SER A 516 -24.58 -11.32 -10.23
N ALA A 517 -23.44 -11.09 -9.57
CA ALA A 517 -23.05 -11.82 -8.38
C ALA A 517 -23.83 -11.44 -7.13
N PHE A 518 -24.09 -10.14 -6.94
CA PHE A 518 -24.52 -9.63 -5.64
C PHE A 518 -25.86 -8.89 -5.64
N LEU A 519 -26.38 -8.46 -6.81
CA LEU A 519 -27.68 -7.81 -6.88
C LEU A 519 -28.75 -8.74 -7.45
N GLN A 520 -28.58 -9.15 -8.71
CA GLN A 520 -29.56 -9.97 -9.42
C GLN A 520 -28.83 -10.83 -10.45
N PRO A 521 -28.83 -12.16 -10.31
CA PRO A 521 -28.28 -13.07 -11.31
C PRO A 521 -28.85 -12.77 -12.70
N SER A 522 -27.96 -12.62 -13.68
CA SER A 522 -28.35 -12.26 -15.04
C SER A 522 -27.51 -13.01 -16.07
N LYS A 523 -28.16 -13.94 -16.78
CA LYS A 523 -27.53 -14.70 -17.88
C LYS A 523 -26.93 -13.77 -18.94
N LYS A 524 -27.56 -12.61 -19.20
CA LYS A 524 -27.07 -11.63 -20.17
C LYS A 524 -25.76 -10.98 -19.73
N LEU A 525 -25.63 -10.67 -18.44
CA LEU A 525 -24.38 -10.13 -17.89
C LEU A 525 -23.29 -11.20 -17.79
N ASP A 526 -23.67 -12.42 -17.39
CA ASP A 526 -22.76 -13.56 -17.35
C ASP A 526 -22.19 -13.85 -18.74
N GLU A 527 -23.03 -13.83 -19.79
CA GLU A 527 -22.61 -13.98 -21.19
C GLU A 527 -21.65 -12.87 -21.63
N MET A 528 -21.88 -11.63 -21.20
CA MET A 528 -20.99 -10.53 -21.54
C MET A 528 -19.63 -10.66 -20.84
N ALA A 529 -19.63 -11.02 -19.55
CA ALA A 529 -18.41 -11.34 -18.82
C ALA A 529 -17.68 -12.52 -19.47
N PHE A 530 -18.41 -13.53 -19.93
CA PHE A 530 -17.86 -14.68 -20.65
C PHE A 530 -17.13 -14.25 -21.92
N ARG A 531 -17.77 -13.44 -22.78
CA ARG A 531 -17.19 -12.95 -24.03
C ARG A 531 -15.98 -12.05 -23.80
N LEU A 532 -16.04 -11.16 -22.82
CA LEU A 532 -14.90 -10.33 -22.42
C LEU A 532 -13.73 -11.18 -21.89
N GLY A 533 -14.03 -12.18 -21.08
CA GLY A 533 -13.03 -13.14 -20.57
C GLY A 533 -12.38 -13.95 -21.69
N GLN A 534 -13.18 -14.54 -22.59
CA GLN A 534 -12.68 -15.33 -23.72
C GLN A 534 -11.88 -14.47 -24.70
N ALA A 535 -12.38 -13.31 -25.09
CA ALA A 535 -11.66 -12.39 -25.96
C ALA A 535 -10.37 -11.89 -25.28
N GLY A 536 -10.45 -11.60 -23.99
CA GLY A 536 -9.30 -11.26 -23.15
C GLY A 536 -8.23 -12.35 -23.19
N ARG A 537 -8.59 -13.61 -22.94
CA ARG A 537 -7.69 -14.78 -23.03
C ARG A 537 -7.10 -14.92 -24.43
N LEU A 538 -7.92 -14.76 -25.47
CA LEU A 538 -7.52 -14.92 -26.87
C LEU A 538 -6.45 -13.91 -27.29
N ILE A 539 -6.67 -12.62 -27.01
CA ILE A 539 -5.78 -11.52 -27.45
C ILE A 539 -4.58 -11.34 -26.51
N ASN A 540 -4.70 -11.83 -25.26
CA ASN A 540 -3.68 -11.72 -24.23
C ASN A 540 -3.05 -13.05 -23.84
N ASP A 541 -2.92 -13.97 -24.79
CA ASP A 541 -2.26 -15.25 -24.58
C ASP A 541 -0.71 -15.13 -24.45
N ALA A 542 -0.24 -14.00 -23.91
CA ALA A 542 1.16 -13.82 -23.60
C ALA A 542 1.48 -14.65 -22.36
N THR A 543 2.50 -15.49 -22.46
CA THR A 543 3.06 -16.21 -21.32
C THR A 543 4.32 -15.49 -20.85
N THR A 544 4.49 -15.32 -19.54
CA THR A 544 5.73 -14.78 -18.99
C THR A 544 6.89 -15.77 -19.20
N PRO A 545 8.16 -15.33 -19.17
CA PRO A 545 9.31 -16.25 -19.23
C PRO A 545 9.28 -17.35 -18.15
N GLU A 546 8.60 -17.08 -17.04
CA GLU A 546 8.43 -17.98 -15.90
C GLU A 546 7.25 -18.95 -16.06
N GLY A 547 6.48 -18.84 -17.14
CA GLY A 547 5.40 -19.78 -17.47
C GLY A 547 4.03 -19.40 -16.90
N TRP A 548 3.76 -18.14 -16.58
CA TRP A 548 2.44 -17.67 -16.14
C TRP A 548 1.67 -16.98 -17.28
N PRO A 549 0.33 -17.04 -17.30
CA PRO A 549 -0.44 -16.21 -18.23
C PRO A 549 -0.28 -14.73 -17.85
N ASN A 550 -0.23 -13.87 -18.85
CA ASN A 550 -0.02 -12.43 -18.66
C ASN A 550 -0.84 -11.61 -19.65
N ILE A 551 -1.58 -10.65 -19.10
CA ILE A 551 -2.26 -9.63 -19.88
C ILE A 551 -1.27 -8.51 -20.17
N ARG A 552 -1.04 -8.19 -21.45
CA ARG A 552 -0.27 -6.99 -21.79
C ARG A 552 -1.16 -5.79 -21.47
N SER A 553 -0.62 -4.70 -20.95
CA SER A 553 -1.42 -3.50 -20.70
C SER A 553 -0.52 -2.27 -20.81
N PHE A 554 -1.09 -1.07 -20.74
CA PHE A 554 -0.28 0.14 -20.62
C PHE A 554 0.67 0.02 -19.41
N ALA A 555 1.96 0.15 -19.69
CA ALA A 555 3.07 -0.03 -18.74
C ALA A 555 3.04 -1.38 -17.97
N ASN A 556 2.35 -2.41 -18.48
CA ASN A 556 2.17 -3.70 -17.81
C ASN A 556 1.67 -3.58 -16.36
N THR A 557 0.84 -2.58 -16.08
CA THR A 557 0.33 -2.28 -14.74
C THR A 557 -0.64 -3.33 -14.23
N ALA A 558 -0.52 -3.69 -12.94
CA ALA A 558 -1.31 -4.76 -12.33
C ALA A 558 -2.82 -4.47 -12.38
N ASN A 559 -3.22 -3.29 -11.89
CA ASN A 559 -4.60 -2.88 -11.74
C ASN A 559 -5.40 -2.97 -13.04
N MET A 560 -4.78 -2.67 -14.19
CA MET A 560 -5.48 -2.70 -15.47
C MET A 560 -5.79 -4.12 -15.97
N LYS A 561 -5.16 -5.15 -15.41
CA LYS A 561 -5.30 -6.54 -15.87
C LYS A 561 -6.43 -7.28 -15.14
N ILE A 562 -6.72 -6.87 -13.91
CA ILE A 562 -7.53 -7.65 -12.97
C ILE A 562 -9.01 -7.68 -13.37
N GLY A 563 -9.55 -6.62 -14.00
CA GLY A 563 -10.93 -6.61 -14.47
C GLY A 563 -11.23 -7.70 -15.50
N THR A 564 -10.31 -7.94 -16.42
CA THR A 564 -10.45 -9.02 -17.42
C THR A 564 -10.40 -10.39 -16.75
N MET A 565 -9.51 -10.58 -15.78
CA MET A 565 -9.43 -11.82 -15.00
C MET A 565 -10.69 -12.03 -14.15
N LEU A 566 -11.29 -10.97 -13.60
CA LEU A 566 -12.57 -11.03 -12.89
C LEU A 566 -13.70 -11.53 -13.80
N CYS A 567 -13.83 -10.97 -14.99
CA CYS A 567 -14.80 -11.42 -15.99
C CYS A 567 -14.59 -12.90 -16.34
N ALA A 568 -13.34 -13.29 -16.60
CA ALA A 568 -12.98 -14.67 -16.94
C ALA A 568 -13.25 -15.67 -15.81
N LEU A 569 -12.88 -15.34 -14.57
CA LEU A 569 -13.09 -16.21 -13.42
C LEU A 569 -14.58 -16.41 -13.12
N TRP A 570 -15.34 -15.32 -13.05
CA TRP A 570 -16.77 -15.37 -12.78
C TRP A 570 -17.52 -16.17 -13.85
N ALA A 571 -17.32 -15.79 -15.11
CA ALA A 571 -18.05 -16.40 -16.20
C ALA A 571 -17.57 -17.82 -16.49
N GLY A 572 -16.27 -18.10 -16.37
CA GLY A 572 -15.72 -19.45 -16.49
C GLY A 572 -16.40 -20.43 -15.52
N ASN A 573 -16.55 -20.03 -14.25
CA ASN A 573 -17.29 -20.82 -13.27
C ASN A 573 -18.77 -21.01 -13.64
N ARG A 574 -19.44 -19.96 -14.13
CA ARG A 574 -20.86 -20.00 -14.52
C ARG A 574 -21.14 -20.90 -15.71
N TYR A 575 -20.25 -20.86 -16.70
CA TYR A 575 -20.36 -21.63 -17.96
C TYR A 575 -19.61 -22.97 -17.92
N LYS A 576 -18.96 -23.30 -16.80
CA LYS A 576 -18.11 -24.48 -16.63
C LYS A 576 -16.97 -24.57 -17.65
N ASP A 577 -16.42 -23.42 -18.03
CA ASP A 577 -15.22 -23.33 -18.86
C ASP A 577 -13.99 -23.41 -17.94
N ALA A 578 -13.50 -24.65 -17.76
CA ALA A 578 -12.39 -24.95 -16.86
C ALA A 578 -11.11 -24.19 -17.24
N ASP A 579 -10.84 -24.04 -18.54
CA ASP A 579 -9.62 -23.42 -19.03
C ASP A 579 -9.63 -21.90 -18.84
N LEU A 580 -10.77 -21.26 -19.11
CA LEU A 580 -10.92 -19.82 -18.86
C LEU A 580 -10.82 -19.51 -17.36
N THR A 581 -11.44 -20.36 -16.54
CA THR A 581 -11.32 -20.28 -15.08
C THR A 581 -9.87 -20.44 -14.64
N GLN A 582 -9.16 -21.43 -15.18
CA GLN A 582 -7.76 -21.68 -14.85
C GLN A 582 -6.84 -20.54 -15.28
N TRP A 583 -7.07 -19.95 -16.47
CA TRP A 583 -6.33 -18.79 -16.95
C TRP A 583 -6.44 -17.61 -15.99
N ALA A 584 -7.65 -17.34 -15.50
CA ALA A 584 -7.88 -16.26 -14.53
C ALA A 584 -7.25 -16.55 -13.17
N ARG A 585 -7.36 -17.78 -12.66
CA ARG A 585 -6.72 -18.18 -11.40
C ARG A 585 -5.21 -18.04 -11.49
N ASP A 586 -4.59 -18.64 -12.50
CA ASP A 586 -3.14 -18.61 -12.69
C ASP A 586 -2.63 -17.17 -12.89
N GLY A 587 -3.35 -16.35 -13.65
CA GLY A 587 -3.02 -14.94 -13.82
C GLY A 587 -3.02 -14.18 -12.50
N ALA A 588 -4.09 -14.36 -11.70
CA ALA A 588 -4.28 -13.70 -10.41
C ALA A 588 -3.33 -14.20 -9.31
N THR A 589 -2.84 -15.45 -9.41
CA THR A 589 -1.88 -16.05 -8.46
C THR A 589 -0.45 -16.07 -8.98
N SER A 590 -0.14 -15.33 -10.05
CA SER A 590 1.23 -15.21 -10.55
C SER A 590 2.18 -14.63 -9.50
N GLN A 591 3.45 -15.03 -9.53
CA GLN A 591 4.43 -14.55 -8.54
C GLN A 591 4.52 -13.02 -8.47
N ASN A 592 4.27 -12.31 -9.57
CA ASN A 592 4.32 -10.85 -9.61
C ASN A 592 3.16 -10.21 -8.82
N LEU A 593 2.00 -10.86 -8.80
CA LEU A 593 0.82 -10.44 -8.03
C LEU A 593 0.79 -11.02 -6.62
N LEU A 594 1.58 -12.05 -6.31
CA LEU A 594 1.68 -12.58 -4.95
C LEU A 594 2.85 -11.96 -4.16
N THR A 595 3.88 -11.44 -4.85
CA THR A 595 5.01 -10.81 -4.18
C THR A 595 4.58 -9.53 -3.46
N LEU A 596 5.09 -9.38 -2.24
CA LEU A 596 4.94 -8.19 -1.42
C LEU A 596 6.25 -7.87 -0.76
N TYR A 597 6.45 -6.58 -0.53
CA TYR A 597 7.63 -6.03 0.13
C TYR A 597 7.19 -4.96 1.13
N GLY A 598 7.97 -4.70 2.17
CA GLY A 598 7.64 -3.71 3.20
C GLY A 598 6.24 -3.91 3.80
N ARG A 599 5.51 -2.80 3.96
CA ARG A 599 4.11 -2.74 4.45
C ARG A 599 3.10 -3.22 3.41
N SER A 600 3.31 -4.42 2.87
CA SER A 600 2.49 -5.00 1.81
C SER A 600 2.42 -4.12 0.55
N GLN A 601 3.59 -3.58 0.17
CA GLN A 601 3.83 -2.84 -1.06
C GLN A 601 4.13 -3.81 -2.23
N ARG A 602 3.79 -3.42 -3.46
CA ARG A 602 3.89 -4.16 -4.73
C ARG A 602 4.43 -3.19 -5.78
N PRO A 603 5.17 -3.67 -6.79
CA PRO A 603 5.67 -2.75 -7.81
C PRO A 603 4.51 -2.30 -8.70
N TYR A 604 4.61 -1.08 -9.22
CA TYR A 604 3.63 -0.56 -10.16
C TYR A 604 3.54 -1.41 -11.44
N ASN A 605 4.69 -1.77 -12.01
CA ASN A 605 4.84 -2.72 -13.11
C ASN A 605 5.10 -4.14 -12.59
N ILE A 606 4.32 -5.11 -13.07
CA ILE A 606 4.39 -6.50 -12.62
C ILE A 606 5.37 -7.35 -13.45
N SER A 607 6.49 -6.77 -13.88
CA SER A 607 7.48 -7.50 -14.68
C SER A 607 8.63 -7.98 -13.80
N VAL A 608 8.95 -9.28 -13.87
CA VAL A 608 10.04 -9.89 -13.09
C VAL A 608 11.37 -9.19 -13.35
N GLY A 609 12.13 -8.94 -12.28
CA GLY A 609 13.45 -8.32 -12.36
C GLY A 609 13.46 -6.84 -12.73
N ILE A 610 12.29 -6.20 -12.89
CA ILE A 610 12.19 -4.74 -13.05
C ILE A 610 12.12 -4.08 -11.67
N HIS A 611 12.99 -3.09 -11.46
CA HIS A 611 13.06 -2.29 -10.26
C HIS A 611 12.29 -0.97 -10.48
N GLU A 612 11.01 -0.95 -10.11
CA GLU A 612 10.14 0.24 -10.24
C GLU A 612 9.57 0.72 -8.92
N ASP A 613 9.21 2.01 -8.90
CA ASP A 613 8.64 2.64 -7.72
C ASP A 613 7.20 2.13 -7.43
N SER A 614 6.76 2.21 -6.17
CA SER A 614 5.50 1.67 -5.66
C SER A 614 4.49 2.79 -5.69
N ASP A 615 3.34 2.55 -6.32
CA ASP A 615 2.25 3.50 -6.30
C ASP A 615 1.06 2.90 -5.54
N LEU A 616 0.82 3.38 -4.32
CA LEU A 616 -0.24 2.85 -3.47
C LEU A 616 -1.62 2.96 -4.05
N LEU A 617 -1.89 4.00 -4.83
CA LEU A 617 -3.19 4.14 -5.44
C LEU A 617 -3.43 2.91 -6.32
N TYR A 618 -2.54 2.67 -7.28
CA TYR A 618 -2.70 1.57 -8.24
C TYR A 618 -2.60 0.22 -7.56
N MET A 619 -1.77 0.11 -6.53
CA MET A 619 -1.73 -1.05 -5.66
C MET A 619 -3.05 -1.32 -4.95
N SER A 620 -3.70 -0.30 -4.39
CA SER A 620 -4.96 -0.46 -3.63
C SER A 620 -6.12 -0.77 -4.54
N ILE A 621 -6.12 -0.18 -5.73
CA ILE A 621 -7.00 -0.58 -6.81
C ILE A 621 -6.75 -2.06 -7.13
N THR A 622 -5.51 -2.48 -7.39
CA THR A 622 -5.16 -3.89 -7.69
C THR A 622 -5.66 -4.84 -6.62
N ASP A 623 -5.35 -4.59 -5.34
CA ASP A 623 -5.76 -5.48 -4.24
C ASP A 623 -7.27 -5.47 -4.02
N SER A 624 -7.95 -4.35 -4.30
CA SER A 624 -9.42 -4.29 -4.23
C SER A 624 -10.08 -5.08 -5.35
N TRP A 625 -9.52 -5.06 -6.55
CA TRP A 625 -9.99 -5.89 -7.65
C TRP A 625 -9.69 -7.37 -7.44
N LEU A 626 -8.51 -7.71 -6.92
CA LEU A 626 -8.20 -9.09 -6.52
C LEU A 626 -9.18 -9.55 -5.45
N ARG A 627 -9.51 -8.69 -4.48
CA ARG A 627 -10.50 -9.00 -3.47
C ARG A 627 -11.91 -9.12 -4.06
N ALA A 628 -12.29 -8.28 -5.02
CA ALA A 628 -13.55 -8.41 -5.75
C ALA A 628 -13.63 -9.77 -6.48
N MET A 629 -12.52 -10.24 -7.05
CA MET A 629 -12.41 -11.57 -7.66
C MET A 629 -12.60 -12.70 -6.66
N GLU A 630 -11.94 -12.64 -5.49
CA GLU A 630 -12.14 -13.62 -4.42
C GLU A 630 -13.60 -13.66 -3.98
N LEU A 631 -14.20 -12.49 -3.73
CA LEU A 631 -15.57 -12.38 -3.22
C LEU A 631 -16.61 -12.82 -4.25
N ALA A 632 -16.48 -12.40 -5.52
CA ALA A 632 -17.43 -12.77 -6.57
C ALA A 632 -17.23 -14.24 -7.01
N GLY A 633 -15.99 -14.67 -7.20
CA GLY A 633 -15.66 -16.05 -7.58
C GLY A 633 -15.83 -17.06 -6.46
N ASN A 634 -15.94 -16.61 -5.21
CA ASN A 634 -15.87 -17.43 -4.01
C ASN A 634 -14.57 -18.28 -3.96
N GLU A 635 -13.45 -17.62 -4.22
CA GLU A 635 -12.11 -18.20 -4.36
C GLU A 635 -11.15 -17.65 -3.30
N ASP A 636 -10.17 -18.44 -2.89
CA ASP A 636 -8.98 -17.98 -2.16
C ASP A 636 -7.84 -17.78 -3.16
N LEU A 637 -7.49 -16.52 -3.46
CA LEU A 637 -6.41 -16.14 -4.37
C LEU A 637 -5.09 -15.85 -3.63
N SER A 638 -4.99 -16.20 -2.34
CA SER A 638 -3.81 -16.01 -1.50
C SER A 638 -3.32 -14.56 -1.44
N ILE A 639 -4.25 -13.61 -1.35
CA ILE A 639 -3.94 -12.22 -1.02
C ILE A 639 -3.39 -12.16 0.41
N HIS A 640 -2.23 -11.53 0.59
CA HIS A 640 -1.57 -11.45 1.90
C HIS A 640 -2.37 -10.57 2.87
N PRO A 641 -2.51 -10.94 4.15
CA PRO A 641 -3.30 -10.17 5.11
C PRO A 641 -2.83 -8.73 5.33
N GLY A 642 -1.54 -8.46 5.21
CA GLY A 642 -0.99 -7.11 5.37
C GLY A 642 -1.51 -6.07 4.37
N VAL A 643 -2.07 -6.46 3.21
CA VAL A 643 -2.64 -5.48 2.26
C VAL A 643 -3.85 -4.74 2.85
N TYR A 644 -4.60 -5.39 3.74
CA TYR A 644 -5.81 -4.82 4.34
C TYR A 644 -5.49 -3.82 5.46
N GLY A 645 -4.28 -3.85 6.01
CA GLY A 645 -3.84 -2.98 7.10
C GLY A 645 -3.12 -1.71 6.66
N ARG A 646 -2.50 -1.73 5.48
CA ARG A 646 -1.53 -0.71 5.08
C ARG A 646 -2.08 0.72 4.99
N TYR A 647 -3.38 0.88 4.75
CA TYR A 647 -4.00 2.21 4.73
C TYR A 647 -4.02 2.82 6.14
N PHE A 648 -4.35 2.02 7.16
CA PHE A 648 -4.40 2.50 8.55
C PHE A 648 -3.03 2.91 9.08
N ASP A 649 -1.97 2.26 8.58
CA ASP A 649 -0.59 2.66 8.83
C ASP A 649 -0.25 4.09 8.37
N MET A 650 -1.05 4.64 7.45
CA MET A 650 -0.90 5.96 6.86
C MET A 650 -1.80 7.02 7.49
N VAL A 651 -2.75 6.60 8.33
CA VAL A 651 -3.57 7.52 9.12
C VAL A 651 -2.64 8.24 10.09
N ASP A 652 -2.66 9.57 10.06
CA ASP A 652 -1.73 10.42 10.80
C ASP A 652 -2.42 11.73 11.22
N VAL A 653 -2.27 12.09 12.49
CA VAL A 653 -2.90 13.30 13.04
C VAL A 653 -2.26 14.60 12.52
N ASN A 654 -1.10 14.53 11.87
CA ASN A 654 -0.42 15.66 11.22
C ASN A 654 -0.72 15.75 9.70
N ALA A 655 -1.64 14.93 9.18
CA ALA A 655 -1.83 14.78 7.74
C ALA A 655 -2.13 16.07 6.95
N ASP A 656 -2.94 16.95 7.50
CA ASP A 656 -3.25 18.29 6.97
C ASP A 656 -2.07 19.27 7.01
N ILE A 657 -1.07 19.05 7.87
CA ILE A 657 0.18 19.85 7.86
C ILE A 657 1.01 19.47 6.63
N TYR A 658 0.92 18.21 6.23
CA TYR A 658 1.66 17.70 5.07
C TYR A 658 1.03 18.12 3.74
N GLN A 659 -0.27 18.40 3.75
CA GLN A 659 -1.01 18.91 2.60
C GLN A 659 -1.01 20.45 2.58
N LYS A 660 -1.00 21.02 1.38
CA LYS A 660 -1.34 22.41 1.11
C LYS A 660 -2.83 22.56 1.36
N LYS A 661 -3.22 23.58 2.14
CA LYS A 661 -4.62 24.02 2.12
C LYS A 661 -5.00 24.30 0.66
N PRO A 662 -6.19 23.90 0.17
CA PRO A 662 -6.63 24.37 -1.13
C PRO A 662 -6.55 25.89 -1.16
N LEU A 663 -5.94 26.42 -2.21
CA LEU A 663 -5.98 27.85 -2.50
C LEU A 663 -7.45 28.18 -2.82
N VAL A 664 -8.15 28.80 -1.87
CA VAL A 664 -9.42 29.46 -2.16
C VAL A 664 -9.07 30.64 -3.07
N ASP A 665 -9.62 30.65 -4.29
CA ASP A 665 -9.55 31.82 -5.13
C ASP A 665 -10.38 32.94 -4.47
N LYS A 666 -9.67 33.99 -4.03
CA LYS A 666 -10.25 35.14 -3.32
C LYS A 666 -11.23 35.94 -4.19
N ALA A 667 -11.15 35.83 -5.53
CA ALA A 667 -12.00 36.57 -6.45
C ALA A 667 -13.33 35.85 -6.74
N THR A 668 -13.32 34.52 -6.86
CA THR A 668 -14.49 33.76 -7.33
C THR A 668 -15.31 33.14 -6.21
N LYS A 669 -14.77 33.07 -4.97
CA LYS A 669 -15.33 32.26 -3.86
C LYS A 669 -15.60 30.79 -4.24
N GLN A 670 -15.12 30.34 -5.41
CA GLN A 670 -15.25 28.97 -5.84
C GLN A 670 -14.17 28.13 -5.17
N LEU A 671 -14.63 26.97 -4.72
CA LEU A 671 -13.76 25.87 -4.43
C LEU A 671 -13.08 25.36 -5.69
N THR A 672 -11.75 25.39 -5.71
CA THR A 672 -10.99 24.37 -6.42
C THR A 672 -10.88 23.11 -5.52
N GLY A 673 -12.03 22.57 -5.09
CA GLY A 673 -12.21 21.15 -4.72
C GLY A 673 -12.08 20.65 -3.26
N PHE A 674 -11.68 21.44 -2.24
CA PHE A 674 -11.37 20.84 -0.91
C PHE A 674 -11.84 21.64 0.35
N GLN A 675 -13.08 22.14 0.42
CA GLN A 675 -13.46 23.06 1.53
C GLN A 675 -13.57 22.41 2.91
N ASN A 676 -13.61 21.09 3.00
CA ASN A 676 -13.58 20.41 4.30
C ASN A 676 -12.14 19.96 4.54
N GLY A 677 -11.35 20.84 5.17
CA GLY A 677 -9.91 20.73 5.43
C GLY A 677 -9.47 19.59 6.33
N TRP A 678 -10.21 18.49 6.36
CA TRP A 678 -9.97 17.35 7.22
C TRP A 678 -9.25 16.23 6.48
N TRP A 679 -8.02 15.99 6.89
CA TRP A 679 -7.10 15.01 6.32
C TRP A 679 -6.74 14.03 7.44
N ARG A 680 -7.18 12.77 7.34
CA ARG A 680 -6.91 11.73 8.35
C ARG A 680 -5.66 10.90 8.05
N ALA A 681 -5.25 10.82 6.80
CA ALA A 681 -4.13 10.02 6.32
C ALA A 681 -3.31 10.78 5.28
N VAL A 682 -2.09 10.28 5.06
CA VAL A 682 -1.11 10.86 4.14
C VAL A 682 -0.60 9.77 3.24
N PHE A 683 -0.47 10.07 1.95
CA PHE A 683 0.15 9.16 0.99
C PHE A 683 1.65 9.08 1.29
N PHE A 684 1.94 8.17 2.23
CA PHE A 684 3.21 7.62 2.69
C PHE A 684 4.29 8.50 3.31
N ARG A 685 4.75 8.02 4.47
CA ARG A 685 6.10 8.26 5.01
C ARG A 685 7.14 7.66 4.06
N GLY A 686 7.69 8.45 3.14
CA GLY A 686 8.82 8.04 2.30
C GLY A 686 8.57 7.92 0.79
N GLN A 687 7.40 8.30 0.28
CA GLN A 687 7.17 8.39 -1.17
C GLN A 687 8.04 9.51 -1.79
N SER A 688 8.77 9.17 -2.85
CA SER A 688 9.77 10.04 -3.51
C SER A 688 9.16 11.13 -4.41
N HIS A 689 7.93 10.92 -4.88
CA HIS A 689 7.28 11.79 -5.86
C HIS A 689 5.82 12.08 -5.52
N ASP A 690 5.32 13.19 -6.04
CA ASP A 690 3.96 13.70 -5.81
C ASP A 690 2.93 13.20 -6.84
N HIS A 691 3.24 12.17 -7.64
CA HIS A 691 2.33 11.62 -8.65
C HIS A 691 0.94 11.31 -8.05
N ARG A 692 -0.07 12.11 -8.46
CA ARG A 692 -1.47 12.14 -7.97
C ARG A 692 -2.21 10.84 -8.28
N TRP A 693 -3.06 10.35 -7.36
CA TRP A 693 -4.51 10.65 -7.32
C TRP A 693 -4.91 11.04 -5.87
N GLU A 694 -5.40 12.28 -5.69
CA GLU A 694 -5.91 12.81 -4.42
C GLU A 694 -7.33 12.30 -4.09
N ALA A 695 -7.90 11.47 -4.98
CA ALA A 695 -9.01 10.58 -4.66
C ALA A 695 -8.39 9.39 -3.92
N TRP A 696 -8.72 9.28 -2.65
CA TRP A 696 -8.38 8.14 -1.86
C TRP A 696 -9.12 7.02 -2.56
N GLY A 697 -8.41 6.13 -3.25
CA GLY A 697 -9.08 5.11 -4.02
C GLY A 697 -9.90 4.19 -3.11
N THR A 698 -9.99 2.93 -3.47
CA THR A 698 -10.54 1.90 -2.57
C THR A 698 -9.77 1.71 -1.24
N SER A 699 -8.61 2.34 -1.04
CA SER A 699 -7.73 2.15 0.13
C SER A 699 -8.42 2.26 1.50
N PRO A 700 -9.24 3.31 1.79
CA PRO A 700 -9.92 3.43 3.08
C PRO A 700 -10.90 2.29 3.36
N THR A 701 -11.37 1.63 2.30
CA THR A 701 -12.39 0.57 2.37
C THR A 701 -11.80 -0.83 2.40
N LEU A 702 -10.51 -1.00 2.05
CA LEU A 702 -9.84 -2.30 2.01
C LEU A 702 -9.86 -3.01 3.38
N GLY A 703 -9.74 -2.26 4.48
CA GLY A 703 -9.80 -2.83 5.83
C GLY A 703 -11.08 -3.59 6.11
N ALA A 704 -12.22 -3.05 5.67
CA ALA A 704 -13.53 -3.67 5.85
C ALA A 704 -13.68 -4.98 5.05
N LEU A 705 -12.81 -5.24 4.07
CA LEU A 705 -12.85 -6.45 3.26
C LEU A 705 -11.87 -7.53 3.75
N GLY A 706 -11.11 -7.28 4.82
CA GLY A 706 -9.99 -8.12 5.24
C GLY A 706 -10.37 -9.49 5.78
N ARG A 707 -11.35 -9.57 6.71
CA ARG A 707 -11.85 -10.85 7.26
C ARG A 707 -13.36 -10.96 7.11
N ALA A 708 -13.83 -12.07 6.55
CA ALA A 708 -15.28 -12.28 6.37
C ALA A 708 -16.06 -12.35 7.69
N SER A 709 -15.44 -12.88 8.75
CA SER A 709 -15.99 -12.91 10.11
C SER A 709 -16.35 -11.52 10.64
N ASP A 710 -15.64 -10.49 10.19
CA ASP A 710 -15.83 -9.12 10.66
C ASP A 710 -17.06 -8.47 10.01
N LYS A 711 -17.63 -9.08 8.96
CA LYS A 711 -18.82 -8.60 8.24
C LYS A 711 -18.73 -7.12 7.82
N GLY A 712 -17.52 -6.63 7.52
CA GLY A 712 -17.29 -5.24 7.12
C GLY A 712 -17.27 -4.22 8.26
N GLN A 713 -17.18 -4.65 9.53
CA GLN A 713 -17.28 -3.76 10.69
C GLN A 713 -15.95 -3.12 11.11
N ILE A 714 -14.80 -3.65 10.68
CA ILE A 714 -13.48 -3.16 11.09
C ILE A 714 -12.89 -2.29 9.98
N GLY A 715 -12.44 -1.08 10.34
CA GLY A 715 -11.96 -0.06 9.41
C GLY A 715 -13.07 0.73 8.72
N ILE A 716 -14.31 0.54 9.15
CA ILE A 716 -15.50 1.15 8.53
C ILE A 716 -15.55 2.66 8.76
N THR A 717 -14.96 3.14 9.85
CA THR A 717 -14.97 4.56 10.20
C THR A 717 -14.22 5.38 9.16
N GLU A 718 -12.97 5.01 8.86
CA GLU A 718 -12.18 5.70 7.84
C GLU A 718 -12.84 5.69 6.45
N ALA A 719 -13.49 4.57 6.11
CA ALA A 719 -14.28 4.46 4.88
C ALA A 719 -15.47 5.44 4.85
N CYS A 720 -16.19 5.60 5.96
CA CYS A 720 -17.31 6.53 6.08
C CYS A 720 -16.84 8.00 6.00
N TYR A 721 -15.77 8.38 6.71
CA TYR A 721 -15.22 9.73 6.60
C TYR A 721 -14.72 10.04 5.19
N PHE A 722 -14.12 9.06 4.52
CA PHE A 722 -13.72 9.22 3.14
C PHE A 722 -14.94 9.50 2.24
N MET A 723 -15.98 8.66 2.30
CA MET A 723 -17.18 8.87 1.49
C MET A 723 -17.88 10.19 1.82
N GLN A 724 -18.03 10.54 3.10
CA GLN A 724 -18.65 11.79 3.53
C GLN A 724 -17.87 13.00 3.00
N LYS A 725 -16.54 12.94 3.00
CA LYS A 725 -15.68 13.98 2.42
C LYS A 725 -15.92 14.16 0.92
N GLU A 726 -16.37 13.14 0.20
CA GLU A 726 -16.64 13.19 -1.24
C GLU A 726 -18.05 13.70 -1.60
N VAL A 727 -18.95 13.85 -0.62
CA VAL A 727 -20.29 14.42 -0.83
C VAL A 727 -20.19 15.89 -1.23
N GLY A 728 -21.00 16.31 -2.21
CA GLY A 728 -21.01 17.68 -2.74
C GLY A 728 -19.86 18.00 -3.71
N LYS A 729 -18.98 17.05 -4.04
CA LYS A 729 -17.89 17.25 -4.99
C LYS A 729 -18.23 16.75 -6.40
N PRO A 730 -17.75 17.41 -7.46
CA PRO A 730 -17.79 16.85 -8.80
C PRO A 730 -17.00 15.54 -8.84
N GLN A 731 -17.61 14.49 -9.38
CA GLN A 731 -17.00 13.18 -9.43
C GLN A 731 -16.78 12.69 -10.87
N SER A 732 -15.78 11.84 -11.07
CA SER A 732 -15.47 11.18 -12.35
C SER A 732 -16.09 9.79 -12.42
N TRP A 733 -16.43 9.31 -13.63
CA TRP A 733 -16.95 7.94 -13.80
C TRP A 733 -16.09 6.86 -13.13
N ASN A 734 -14.76 6.99 -13.23
CA ASN A 734 -13.84 6.05 -12.59
C ASN A 734 -13.99 6.04 -11.06
N ASN A 735 -14.21 7.21 -10.44
CA ASN A 735 -14.44 7.31 -9.00
C ASN A 735 -15.76 6.66 -8.62
N LEU A 736 -16.82 6.82 -9.45
CA LEU A 736 -18.14 6.20 -9.18
C LEU A 736 -17.99 4.70 -9.02
N MET A 737 -17.26 4.09 -9.94
CA MET A 737 -17.12 2.65 -9.95
C MET A 737 -16.13 2.19 -8.92
N THR A 738 -14.91 2.70 -8.99
CA THR A 738 -13.80 2.20 -8.21
C THR A 738 -13.94 2.57 -6.75
N ASP A 739 -14.32 3.81 -6.44
CA ASP A 739 -14.21 4.34 -5.08
C ASP A 739 -15.55 4.36 -4.35
N VAL A 740 -16.67 4.33 -5.07
CA VAL A 740 -18.02 4.39 -4.49
C VAL A 740 -18.78 3.06 -4.60
N PHE A 741 -19.12 2.64 -5.81
CA PHE A 741 -19.98 1.48 -6.06
C PHE A 741 -19.32 0.17 -5.61
N PHE A 742 -18.07 -0.08 -6.02
CA PHE A 742 -17.34 -1.32 -5.68
C PHE A 742 -17.22 -1.51 -4.16
N PRO A 743 -16.65 -0.57 -3.40
CA PRO A 743 -16.56 -0.71 -1.95
C PRO A 743 -17.92 -0.91 -1.28
N ALA A 744 -18.94 -0.17 -1.71
CA ALA A 744 -20.28 -0.27 -1.13
C ALA A 744 -20.86 -1.68 -1.34
N ILE A 745 -20.82 -2.22 -2.56
CA ILE A 745 -21.39 -3.55 -2.85
C ILE A 745 -20.56 -4.68 -2.25
N LEU A 746 -19.22 -4.57 -2.27
CA LEU A 746 -18.35 -5.60 -1.68
C LEU A 746 -18.52 -5.66 -0.16
N THR A 747 -18.64 -4.53 0.53
CA THR A 747 -18.81 -4.48 2.00
C THR A 747 -20.21 -4.90 2.43
N THR A 748 -21.25 -4.50 1.70
CA THR A 748 -22.65 -4.78 2.09
C THR A 748 -23.18 -6.12 1.60
N ARG A 749 -22.61 -6.69 0.52
CA ARG A 749 -23.08 -7.94 -0.09
C ARG A 749 -21.97 -8.97 -0.26
N GLY A 750 -20.83 -8.56 -0.81
CA GLY A 750 -19.75 -9.48 -1.18
C GLY A 750 -19.18 -10.24 0.01
N ILE A 751 -18.64 -9.51 0.99
CA ILE A 751 -17.98 -10.09 2.17
C ILE A 751 -18.94 -10.92 3.05
N GLN A 752 -20.24 -10.63 2.99
CA GLN A 752 -21.26 -11.33 3.77
C GLN A 752 -21.48 -12.78 3.30
N ASN A 753 -21.17 -13.07 2.03
CA ASN A 753 -21.41 -14.37 1.40
C ASN A 753 -20.13 -15.16 1.09
N TYR A 754 -18.97 -14.61 1.45
CA TYR A 754 -17.68 -15.21 1.11
C TYR A 754 -17.41 -16.48 1.94
N LYS A 755 -17.33 -17.62 1.25
CA LYS A 755 -17.12 -18.95 1.79
C LYS A 755 -16.26 -19.76 0.82
N PRO A 756 -14.97 -19.40 0.64
CA PRO A 756 -14.13 -19.99 -0.39
C PRO A 756 -13.96 -21.49 -0.15
N ALA A 757 -13.89 -22.26 -1.23
CA ALA A 757 -13.67 -23.69 -1.15
C ALA A 757 -12.22 -24.00 -0.71
N SER A 758 -12.02 -25.05 0.09
CA SER A 758 -10.71 -25.43 0.61
C SER A 758 -9.75 -25.83 -0.50
N ARG A 759 -8.54 -25.26 -0.49
CA ARG A 759 -7.46 -25.60 -1.44
C ARG A 759 -6.76 -26.90 -1.01
N PRO A 760 -6.16 -27.68 -1.93
CA PRO A 760 -5.39 -28.87 -1.56
C PRO A 760 -4.20 -28.49 -0.67
N ALA A 761 -3.80 -29.42 0.20
CA ALA A 761 -2.62 -29.23 1.05
C ALA A 761 -1.35 -29.05 0.20
N LEU A 762 -0.34 -28.39 0.76
CA LEU A 762 0.97 -28.33 0.11
C LEU A 762 1.63 -29.72 0.19
N PRO A 763 2.17 -30.27 -0.91
CA PRO A 763 2.97 -31.48 -0.90
C PRO A 763 4.10 -31.41 0.15
N GLN A 764 4.28 -32.51 0.89
CA GLN A 764 5.31 -32.63 1.92
C GLN A 764 6.51 -33.43 1.40
N ASN A 765 7.61 -33.40 2.15
CA ASN A 765 8.82 -34.19 1.87
C ASN A 765 9.36 -34.04 0.44
N VAL A 766 9.38 -32.81 -0.08
CA VAL A 766 9.99 -32.52 -1.38
C VAL A 766 11.50 -32.78 -1.31
N GLN A 767 11.99 -33.79 -2.03
CA GLN A 767 13.39 -34.17 -2.13
C GLN A 767 13.90 -34.04 -3.57
N VAL A 768 15.19 -33.80 -3.73
CA VAL A 768 15.82 -33.63 -5.05
C VAL A 768 17.09 -34.47 -5.12
N ASP A 769 17.10 -35.47 -6.00
CA ASP A 769 18.31 -36.17 -6.42
C ASP A 769 18.92 -35.44 -7.63
N LYS A 770 20.21 -35.12 -7.56
CA LYS A 770 20.94 -34.30 -8.55
C LYS A 770 21.93 -35.13 -9.38
N ALA A 771 21.83 -36.47 -9.33
CA ALA A 771 22.74 -37.35 -10.04
C ALA A 771 22.49 -37.42 -11.55
N GLY A 772 23.57 -37.55 -12.34
CA GLY A 772 23.50 -37.97 -13.74
C GLY A 772 23.07 -36.89 -14.75
N GLY A 773 23.31 -35.60 -14.47
CA GLY A 773 23.10 -34.51 -15.43
C GLY A 773 21.64 -34.06 -15.60
N ARG A 774 20.75 -34.52 -14.71
CA ARG A 774 19.35 -34.08 -14.57
C ARG A 774 18.99 -34.11 -13.08
N ASN A 775 17.91 -33.43 -12.70
CA ASN A 775 17.39 -33.52 -11.34
C ASN A 775 16.14 -34.41 -11.30
N VAL A 776 16.01 -35.27 -10.29
CA VAL A 776 14.79 -36.05 -10.01
C VAL A 776 14.19 -35.54 -8.72
N VAL A 777 12.98 -35.00 -8.80
CA VAL A 777 12.24 -34.41 -7.68
C VAL A 777 11.18 -35.40 -7.22
N THR A 778 11.06 -35.65 -5.92
CA THR A 778 10.05 -36.55 -5.33
C THR A 778 9.33 -35.88 -4.17
N TRP A 779 8.08 -36.27 -3.87
CA TRP A 779 7.26 -35.71 -2.79
C TRP A 779 6.19 -36.70 -2.30
N ASP A 780 5.49 -36.37 -1.23
CA ASP A 780 4.35 -37.17 -0.74
C ASP A 780 3.07 -36.90 -1.54
N ALA A 781 2.29 -37.95 -1.79
CA ALA A 781 1.00 -37.82 -2.45
C ALA A 781 0.01 -36.98 -1.62
N VAL A 782 -0.66 -36.01 -2.25
CA VAL A 782 -1.69 -35.17 -1.62
C VAL A 782 -3.07 -35.75 -1.92
N PRO A 783 -3.88 -36.11 -0.89
CA PRO A 783 -5.25 -36.59 -1.10
C PRO A 783 -6.11 -35.59 -1.88
N GLY A 784 -6.82 -36.08 -2.90
CA GLY A 784 -7.69 -35.25 -3.74
C GLY A 784 -6.97 -34.42 -4.81
N ALA A 785 -5.65 -34.54 -4.95
CA ALA A 785 -4.90 -33.91 -6.03
C ALA A 785 -5.22 -34.58 -7.38
N GLU A 786 -5.59 -33.77 -8.37
CA GLU A 786 -5.65 -34.15 -9.78
C GLU A 786 -4.23 -34.29 -10.36
N GLY A 787 -3.26 -33.52 -9.85
CA GLY A 787 -1.85 -33.64 -10.20
C GLY A 787 -1.02 -32.50 -9.60
N TYR A 788 0.23 -32.38 -10.04
CA TYR A 788 1.21 -31.48 -9.43
C TYR A 788 1.82 -30.48 -10.43
N ARG A 789 2.10 -29.28 -9.93
CA ARG A 789 2.86 -28.22 -10.60
C ARG A 789 4.26 -28.17 -10.01
N ILE A 790 5.27 -28.05 -10.88
CA ILE A 790 6.68 -28.06 -10.50
C ILE A 790 7.28 -26.70 -10.83
N TYR A 791 7.84 -26.07 -9.81
CA TYR A 791 8.52 -24.79 -9.91
C TYR A 791 10.01 -24.96 -9.64
N ARG A 792 10.85 -24.32 -10.45
CA ARG A 792 12.31 -24.30 -10.30
C ARG A 792 12.83 -22.89 -10.16
N ALA A 793 13.77 -22.67 -9.24
CA ALA A 793 14.55 -21.44 -9.12
C ALA A 793 16.04 -21.76 -8.88
N GLN A 794 16.90 -20.75 -9.00
CA GLN A 794 18.32 -20.86 -8.63
C GLN A 794 18.58 -20.43 -7.18
N ASN A 795 17.62 -19.72 -6.56
CA ASN A 795 17.76 -19.17 -5.22
C ASN A 795 16.41 -19.15 -4.51
N THR A 796 16.44 -19.31 -3.19
CA THR A 796 15.27 -19.11 -2.33
C THR A 796 14.74 -17.69 -2.54
N GLY A 797 13.44 -17.57 -2.83
CA GLY A 797 12.81 -16.28 -3.16
C GLY A 797 12.51 -16.08 -4.64
N GLY A 798 12.92 -17.00 -5.51
CA GLY A 798 12.65 -16.95 -6.95
C GLY A 798 13.58 -16.01 -7.73
N PRO A 799 13.19 -15.59 -8.95
CA PRO A 799 11.92 -15.91 -9.59
C PRO A 799 11.78 -17.41 -9.89
N TRP A 800 10.56 -17.93 -9.73
CA TRP A 800 10.25 -19.34 -9.96
C TRP A 800 9.78 -19.56 -11.39
N LYS A 801 10.45 -20.45 -12.12
CA LYS A 801 9.99 -20.96 -13.41
C LYS A 801 9.04 -22.13 -13.19
N TRP A 802 7.80 -22.02 -13.67
CA TRP A 802 6.86 -23.12 -13.72
C TRP A 802 7.24 -24.08 -14.87
N VAL A 803 7.95 -25.15 -14.53
CA VAL A 803 8.64 -26.03 -15.50
C VAL A 803 7.64 -26.81 -16.35
N ASN A 804 6.58 -27.32 -15.74
CA ASN A 804 5.49 -27.99 -16.42
C ASN A 804 4.30 -27.05 -16.69
N SER A 805 4.55 -25.77 -16.94
CA SER A 805 3.50 -24.81 -17.28
C SER A 805 2.76 -25.24 -18.55
N PRO A 806 1.42 -25.31 -18.53
CA PRO A 806 0.63 -25.58 -19.73
C PRO A 806 0.65 -24.40 -20.70
N TRP A 807 0.86 -23.18 -20.19
CA TRP A 807 0.92 -21.94 -20.97
C TRP A 807 2.13 -21.89 -21.91
N LEU A 808 3.26 -22.47 -21.49
CA LEU A 808 4.45 -22.61 -22.35
C LEU A 808 4.25 -23.58 -23.52
N LYS A 809 3.28 -24.50 -23.42
CA LYS A 809 2.95 -25.49 -24.45
C LYS A 809 1.67 -25.16 -25.20
N LEU A 810 1.01 -24.05 -24.85
CA LEU A 810 -0.25 -23.67 -25.45
C LEU A 810 -0.02 -23.33 -26.92
N THR A 811 -0.85 -23.92 -27.79
CA THR A 811 -0.83 -23.56 -29.21
C THR A 811 -1.38 -22.16 -29.33
N LYS A 812 -0.54 -21.23 -29.78
CA LYS A 812 -0.94 -19.84 -29.97
C LYS A 812 -2.13 -19.78 -30.90
N PHE A 813 -3.14 -19.03 -30.50
CA PHE A 813 -4.29 -18.75 -31.34
C PHE A 813 -3.85 -18.24 -32.71
N GLN A 814 -4.44 -18.82 -33.76
CA GLN A 814 -4.31 -18.34 -35.13
C GLN A 814 -5.64 -17.68 -35.52
N PRO A 815 -5.61 -16.49 -36.14
CA PRO A 815 -6.83 -15.91 -36.66
C PRO A 815 -7.45 -16.84 -37.72
N PRO A 816 -8.78 -16.93 -37.78
CA PRO A 816 -9.46 -17.80 -38.74
C PRO A 816 -9.10 -17.45 -40.18
N THR A 817 -8.92 -18.49 -40.99
CA THR A 817 -8.70 -18.42 -42.44
C THR A 817 -9.92 -17.82 -43.16
N ASN A 818 -9.75 -17.40 -44.41
CA ASN A 818 -10.86 -16.92 -45.23
C ASN A 818 -11.93 -18.00 -45.49
N ALA A 819 -11.54 -19.28 -45.50
CA ALA A 819 -12.46 -20.40 -45.64
C ALA A 819 -13.30 -20.60 -44.37
N GLU A 820 -12.66 -20.61 -43.19
CA GLU A 820 -13.38 -20.66 -41.90
C GLU A 820 -14.27 -19.42 -41.72
N LYS A 821 -13.83 -18.24 -42.18
CA LYS A 821 -14.65 -17.02 -42.24
C LYS A 821 -15.93 -17.24 -43.05
N ALA A 822 -15.86 -17.92 -44.20
CA ALA A 822 -17.00 -18.20 -45.07
C ALA A 822 -17.93 -19.27 -44.51
N GLU A 823 -17.39 -20.32 -43.87
CA GLU A 823 -18.18 -21.33 -43.17
C GLU A 823 -18.99 -20.72 -42.02
N TRP A 824 -18.37 -19.81 -41.26
CA TRP A 824 -19.07 -19.13 -40.15
C TRP A 824 -20.16 -18.19 -40.65
N GLN A 825 -19.94 -17.48 -41.76
CA GLN A 825 -20.98 -16.65 -42.40
C GLN A 825 -22.16 -17.50 -42.89
N THR A 826 -21.88 -18.71 -43.36
CA THR A 826 -22.90 -19.66 -43.82
C THR A 826 -23.72 -20.20 -42.65
N ALA A 827 -23.09 -20.60 -41.54
CA ALA A 827 -23.78 -21.07 -40.35
C ALA A 827 -24.71 -19.98 -39.76
N ALA A 828 -24.25 -18.73 -39.70
CA ALA A 828 -25.06 -17.61 -39.24
C ALA A 828 -26.27 -17.33 -40.17
N ALA A 829 -26.11 -17.50 -41.49
CA ALA A 829 -27.20 -17.36 -42.44
C ALA A 829 -28.26 -18.47 -42.29
N THR A 830 -27.83 -19.73 -42.12
CA THR A 830 -28.72 -20.88 -41.92
C THR A 830 -29.55 -20.76 -40.65
N GLU A 831 -28.94 -20.34 -39.53
CA GLU A 831 -29.66 -20.14 -38.27
C GLU A 831 -30.67 -18.98 -38.37
N ASN A 832 -30.33 -17.91 -39.11
CA ASN A 832 -31.26 -16.81 -39.38
C ASN A 832 -32.47 -17.26 -40.21
N GLU A 833 -32.27 -18.18 -41.16
CA GLU A 833 -33.37 -18.76 -41.95
C GLU A 833 -34.29 -19.65 -41.11
N GLU A 834 -33.75 -20.50 -40.23
CA GLU A 834 -34.56 -21.33 -39.31
C GLU A 834 -35.37 -20.48 -38.32
N LYS A 835 -34.78 -19.39 -37.83
CA LYS A 835 -35.45 -18.47 -36.90
C LYS A 835 -36.52 -17.61 -37.59
N ALA A 836 -36.28 -17.21 -38.84
CA ALA A 836 -37.29 -16.53 -39.68
C ALA A 836 -38.52 -17.42 -39.91
N LYS A 837 -38.30 -18.72 -40.13
CA LYS A 837 -39.37 -19.73 -40.21
C LYS A 837 -40.13 -19.87 -38.89
N THR A 838 -39.42 -19.89 -37.75
CA THR A 838 -40.02 -20.03 -36.42
C THR A 838 -40.86 -18.81 -36.00
N LEU A 839 -40.45 -17.60 -36.42
CA LEU A 839 -41.13 -16.34 -36.10
C LEU A 839 -42.17 -15.91 -37.17
N ASN A 840 -42.26 -16.64 -38.28
CA ASN A 840 -43.16 -16.39 -39.41
C ASN A 840 -43.02 -14.97 -40.00
N ILE A 841 -41.78 -14.52 -40.22
CA ILE A 841 -41.46 -13.21 -40.82
C ILE A 841 -40.56 -13.43 -42.05
N ALA A 842 -40.76 -12.66 -43.12
CA ALA A 842 -39.87 -12.72 -44.28
C ALA A 842 -38.42 -12.39 -43.89
N ALA A 843 -37.45 -13.23 -44.29
CA ALA A 843 -36.03 -13.12 -43.94
C ALA A 843 -35.43 -11.71 -44.22
N ASN A 844 -35.96 -10.99 -45.20
CA ASN A 844 -35.51 -9.63 -45.54
C ASN A 844 -35.96 -8.54 -44.55
N LYS A 845 -37.00 -8.80 -43.72
CA LYS A 845 -37.40 -7.90 -42.61
C LYS A 845 -36.62 -8.17 -41.31
N LEU A 846 -35.90 -9.28 -41.21
CA LEU A 846 -34.96 -9.51 -40.10
C LEU A 846 -33.77 -8.55 -40.16
N LYS A 847 -33.35 -8.03 -41.32
CA LYS A 847 -32.16 -7.15 -41.42
C LYS A 847 -32.22 -5.86 -40.59
N GLN A 848 -33.41 -5.36 -40.25
CA GLN A 848 -33.57 -4.22 -39.32
C GLN A 848 -33.71 -4.65 -37.85
N ALA A 849 -34.31 -5.83 -37.58
CA ALA A 849 -34.40 -6.43 -36.24
C ALA A 849 -33.07 -7.10 -35.80
N ASP A 850 -32.23 -7.55 -36.74
CA ASP A 850 -30.95 -8.23 -36.53
C ASP A 850 -29.86 -7.28 -36.05
N LYS A 851 -29.99 -5.96 -36.28
CA LYS A 851 -29.13 -5.00 -35.57
C LYS A 851 -29.23 -5.20 -34.06
N VAL A 852 -30.36 -5.69 -33.54
CA VAL A 852 -30.62 -5.92 -32.10
C VAL A 852 -30.31 -7.37 -31.64
N GLN A 853 -30.14 -8.35 -32.54
CA GLN A 853 -29.94 -9.78 -32.19
C GLN A 853 -28.56 -10.39 -32.54
N THR A 854 -27.67 -9.69 -33.25
CA THR A 854 -26.36 -10.23 -33.68
C THR A 854 -25.40 -10.62 -32.54
N TRP A 855 -25.54 -10.05 -31.35
CA TRP A 855 -24.63 -10.32 -30.22
C TRP A 855 -24.86 -11.66 -29.51
N GLN A 856 -26.09 -12.19 -29.52
CA GLN A 856 -26.42 -13.52 -28.98
C GLN A 856 -25.92 -14.66 -29.88
N LYS A 857 -25.50 -14.34 -31.11
CA LYS A 857 -25.18 -15.29 -32.19
C LYS A 857 -23.74 -15.26 -32.64
N MET A 858 -22.88 -14.44 -32.01
CA MET A 858 -21.44 -14.65 -32.17
C MET A 858 -21.13 -16.03 -31.56
N PRO A 859 -20.63 -17.00 -32.34
CA PRO A 859 -20.25 -18.29 -31.78
C PRO A 859 -19.28 -18.06 -30.62
N PRO A 860 -19.26 -18.95 -29.60
CA PRO A 860 -18.28 -18.88 -28.54
C PRO A 860 -16.90 -18.73 -29.17
N ILE A 861 -16.08 -17.83 -28.63
CA ILE A 861 -14.70 -17.70 -29.08
C ILE A 861 -14.04 -19.01 -28.66
N VAL A 862 -13.76 -19.89 -29.62
CA VAL A 862 -13.13 -21.18 -29.34
C VAL A 862 -11.67 -20.90 -29.01
N THR A 863 -11.38 -20.79 -27.71
CA THR A 863 -10.01 -20.74 -27.22
C THR A 863 -9.41 -22.15 -27.29
N PRO A 864 -8.14 -22.31 -27.72
CA PRO A 864 -7.47 -23.60 -27.69
C PRO A 864 -7.54 -24.23 -26.28
N PRO A 865 -7.80 -25.54 -26.17
CA PRO A 865 -7.86 -26.18 -24.87
C PRO A 865 -6.50 -26.10 -24.19
N LEU A 866 -6.50 -25.93 -22.87
CA LEU A 866 -5.27 -25.92 -22.08
C LEU A 866 -4.65 -27.33 -22.10
N PRO A 867 -3.38 -27.49 -22.53
CA PRO A 867 -2.73 -28.80 -22.46
C PRO A 867 -2.65 -29.28 -21.02
N ASN A 868 -3.05 -30.52 -20.73
CA ASN A 868 -2.83 -31.08 -19.41
C ASN A 868 -1.36 -31.46 -19.24
N THR A 869 -0.63 -30.65 -18.46
CA THR A 869 0.81 -30.83 -18.20
C THR A 869 1.09 -31.20 -16.74
N LEU A 870 0.05 -31.46 -15.95
CA LEU A 870 0.22 -31.85 -14.55
C LEU A 870 0.98 -33.17 -14.45
N VAL A 871 1.91 -33.24 -13.51
CA VAL A 871 2.54 -34.51 -13.13
C VAL A 871 1.51 -35.31 -12.34
N LYS A 872 1.21 -36.54 -12.76
CA LYS A 872 0.25 -37.42 -12.07
C LYS A 872 0.90 -38.25 -10.96
N GLU A 873 2.17 -38.59 -11.16
CA GLU A 873 2.99 -39.32 -10.19
C GLU A 873 3.58 -38.38 -9.14
N THR A 874 4.23 -38.94 -8.13
CA THR A 874 4.92 -38.21 -7.07
C THR A 874 6.43 -38.04 -7.36
N THR A 875 6.80 -38.14 -8.63
CA THR A 875 8.17 -37.99 -9.12
C THR A 875 8.21 -37.20 -10.41
N PHE A 876 9.22 -36.36 -10.60
CA PHE A 876 9.44 -35.58 -11.81
C PHE A 876 10.93 -35.50 -12.15
N ALA A 877 11.28 -35.87 -13.37
CA ALA A 877 12.63 -35.69 -13.90
C ALA A 877 12.73 -34.37 -14.67
N ASP A 878 13.55 -33.45 -14.16
CA ASP A 878 13.85 -32.17 -14.77
C ASP A 878 15.18 -32.22 -15.55
N PRO A 879 15.15 -32.26 -16.90
CA PRO A 879 16.36 -32.33 -17.71
C PRO A 879 17.17 -31.02 -17.69
N ASP A 880 16.56 -29.89 -17.35
CA ASP A 880 17.26 -28.59 -17.30
C ASP A 880 17.67 -28.22 -15.86
N GLY A 881 17.56 -29.17 -14.92
CA GLY A 881 17.95 -28.99 -13.53
C GLY A 881 19.46 -28.88 -13.38
N THR A 882 19.92 -27.86 -12.65
CA THR A 882 21.33 -27.66 -12.28
C THR A 882 21.61 -28.13 -10.86
N PRO A 883 22.89 -28.32 -10.46
CA PRO A 883 23.24 -28.61 -9.06
C PRO A 883 22.74 -27.55 -8.06
N ASP A 884 22.58 -26.30 -8.50
CA ASP A 884 22.09 -25.19 -7.65
C ASP A 884 20.57 -25.01 -7.72
N SER A 885 19.88 -25.79 -8.55
CA SER A 885 18.43 -25.68 -8.68
C SER A 885 17.73 -26.09 -7.39
N ILE A 886 16.75 -25.28 -7.01
CA ILE A 886 15.79 -25.56 -5.95
C ILE A 886 14.40 -25.75 -6.55
N TYR A 887 13.58 -26.55 -5.88
CA TYR A 887 12.25 -26.91 -6.35
C TYR A 887 11.19 -26.59 -5.32
N PHE A 888 10.04 -26.15 -5.82
CA PHE A 888 8.81 -25.98 -5.07
C PHE A 888 7.70 -26.72 -5.81
N VAL A 889 6.88 -27.48 -5.10
CA VAL A 889 5.84 -28.34 -5.69
C VAL A 889 4.51 -27.97 -5.07
N THR A 890 3.49 -27.79 -5.90
CA THR A 890 2.10 -27.60 -5.45
C THR A 890 1.20 -28.67 -6.05
N ALA A 891 0.15 -29.02 -5.32
CA ALA A 891 -0.92 -29.88 -5.84
C ALA A 891 -2.00 -29.01 -6.47
N GLN A 892 -2.69 -29.55 -7.46
CA GLN A 892 -3.89 -28.97 -8.04
C GLN A 892 -5.03 -29.98 -7.89
N ASP A 893 -6.21 -29.54 -7.45
CA ASP A 893 -7.40 -30.38 -7.40
C ASP A 893 -8.16 -30.44 -8.74
N LYS A 894 -9.20 -31.27 -8.80
CA LYS A 894 -10.00 -31.47 -10.02
C LYS A 894 -10.76 -30.23 -10.49
N GLU A 895 -11.00 -29.26 -9.60
CA GLU A 895 -11.58 -27.97 -9.95
C GLU A 895 -10.54 -26.96 -10.44
N GLY A 896 -9.25 -27.31 -10.41
CA GLY A 896 -8.15 -26.44 -10.85
C GLY A 896 -7.57 -25.54 -9.76
N ARG A 897 -7.93 -25.76 -8.48
CA ARG A 897 -7.42 -24.95 -7.36
C ARG A 897 -6.06 -25.50 -6.93
N GLU A 898 -5.06 -24.63 -6.91
CA GLU A 898 -3.68 -24.96 -6.54
C GLU A 898 -3.50 -24.93 -5.02
N SER A 899 -2.54 -25.67 -4.44
CA SER A 899 -2.13 -25.49 -3.04
C SER A 899 -1.75 -24.04 -2.75
N ARG A 900 -1.91 -23.59 -1.51
CA ARG A 900 -1.41 -22.27 -1.09
C ARG A 900 0.11 -22.30 -1.06
N TRP A 901 0.72 -21.30 -1.68
CA TRP A 901 2.17 -21.07 -1.58
C TRP A 901 2.59 -20.73 -0.15
N PHE A 902 1.68 -20.11 0.61
CA PHE A 902 1.90 -19.63 1.97
C PHE A 902 0.86 -20.25 2.92
N PRO A 903 0.94 -21.56 3.21
CA PRO A 903 -0.07 -22.24 4.01
C PRO A 903 -0.13 -21.77 5.47
N HIS A 904 0.93 -21.08 5.94
CA HIS A 904 1.03 -20.52 7.28
C HIS A 904 0.32 -19.16 7.43
N GLU A 905 -0.08 -18.51 6.33
CA GLU A 905 -0.85 -17.27 6.40
C GLU A 905 -2.32 -17.58 6.71
N PRO A 906 -3.03 -16.76 7.50
CA PRO A 906 -4.44 -16.96 7.78
C PRO A 906 -5.26 -16.83 6.50
N LEU A 907 -6.42 -17.48 6.48
CA LEU A 907 -7.39 -17.31 5.41
C LEU A 907 -8.07 -15.93 5.54
N PRO A 908 -8.42 -15.28 4.41
CA PRO A 908 -9.28 -14.08 4.43
C PRO A 908 -10.70 -14.32 4.99
N ALA A 909 -11.05 -15.58 5.27
CA ALA A 909 -12.21 -15.98 6.04
C ALA A 909 -11.74 -16.97 7.10
N PRO A 910 -11.74 -16.65 8.40
CA PRO A 910 -11.75 -17.70 9.39
C PRO A 910 -13.06 -18.48 9.23
N SER A 911 -12.94 -19.80 9.16
CA SER A 911 -14.07 -20.72 9.31
C SER A 911 -14.41 -20.77 10.80
N GLU A 912 -15.52 -20.11 11.13
CA GLU A 912 -16.25 -20.19 12.41
C GLU A 912 -15.53 -19.66 13.68
N PRO A 913 -16.33 -19.17 14.68
CA PRO A 913 -15.84 -18.48 15.88
C PRO A 913 -14.91 -19.30 16.78
#